data_AF-A0A0D3I8P2-F1
#
_entry.id   AF-A0A0D3I8P2-F1
#
_cell.length_a   1.000
_cell.length_b   1.000
_cell.length_c   1.000
_cell.angle_alpha   90.00
_cell.angle_beta   90.00
_cell.angle_gamma   90.00
#
_symmetry.space_group_name_H-M   'P 1'
#
loop_
_entity.id
_entity.type
_entity.pdbx_description
1 polymer ?
#
loop_
_entity_poly.entity_id
_entity_poly.type
_entity_poly.pdbx_seq_one_letter_code
_entity_poly.pdbx_strand_id
1 'polypeptide(L)'
;MLLDLAIAVAITVVSKVFIDAGANDGETTLRFYDGSRSDRADFSAFMFEVNPKLLPKVNQVRQQLAAGGVVAYVKTEAVWIANGSMELQTDTREVATGSSLFTSSPYAKGPALQVPTIDLSTWLQENFSEEYISLKLDIEGAEYEVLRKMTLDGTLCLPAELKLEGHARFRPDVEKACCAHKARDSRPLVPYDKFGCCGRQIEQMIKLVCPATIIQAQFNYSSPYNGDAPTAAARARAELRTHLHDAGAPSSLLEVLRHGRACEVHAFKGLSSEDTHLKSRLPALSWLKSGCARPQPRIFLHSTIATTADRFALLDHFLMHYRHELGIAAERCVLILQRPDQSWKDRKKWTSLLRRYAIGSFHEWVGEYDSATMMKLRKEYLHQRGVRGDDWLLHVDSDMLIELPAWAPTLHRLIERAVVTSNATAILALYVDRVSADGSIPSSIAPPPASLWEQFPLQCDVSVSIIKAGQGQKVVLYRGDLSANRGGGQIIDADAHYSDMPPLRAHHFKFFGNLREYLEKRIARYKSLHMKWWDQSQRLLDTLKKHAGIPVVGVCNQPTHQAKASSAAPTWLADRTARESASESHAAATLHRSEPTFVAPVTHGPHHHFFGYFDKSPWSAAESQMLAMRYLPNAAGLRSEPTSSSPELELGVLDLRKDESTAAGGDAVPTYRWRNLSRTSTWNYQQGCQLQWLGRGTKQIEHTVIFNTRSANAVQAVVMDVRKPTVVARLPSSVYAVTPCGSYALTLDYARLHKARRGYGYPGLSTHTLNQPLPSSDGIWLVPIRPNLPAKHPAALPNLLSTPVLVLSTATLHAAQPNKACASGYH
;
A
#
# COMPACT_ATOMS: atom_id res chain seq x y z
N MET A 1 -22.89 14.68 45.68
CA MET A 1 -23.86 14.21 44.64
C MET A 1 -23.56 14.71 43.23
N LEU A 2 -23.39 16.01 42.94
CA LEU A 2 -22.89 16.47 41.62
C LEU A 2 -21.35 16.49 41.51
N LEU A 3 -20.64 16.43 42.64
CA LEU A 3 -19.18 16.30 42.68
C LEU A 3 -18.71 14.84 42.57
N ASP A 4 -19.52 13.89 43.02
CA ASP A 4 -19.21 12.44 42.95
C ASP A 4 -19.51 11.83 41.56
N LEU A 5 -20.35 12.49 40.75
CA LEU A 5 -20.57 12.11 39.35
C LEU A 5 -19.49 12.72 38.42
N ALA A 6 -18.81 13.78 38.85
CA ALA A 6 -17.64 14.32 38.14
C ALA A 6 -16.39 13.45 38.32
N ILE A 7 -16.30 12.73 39.44
CA ILE A 7 -15.28 11.69 39.67
C ILE A 7 -15.53 10.46 38.78
N ALA A 8 -16.80 10.17 38.44
CA ALA A 8 -17.16 9.11 37.49
C ALA A 8 -16.81 9.44 36.01
N VAL A 9 -16.31 10.65 35.72
CA VAL A 9 -15.83 11.09 34.38
C VAL A 9 -14.29 11.23 34.34
N ALA A 10 -13.59 10.81 35.41
CA ALA A 10 -12.14 10.69 35.41
C ALA A 10 -11.68 9.53 34.49
N ILE A 11 -11.48 9.87 33.21
CA ILE A 11 -10.46 9.33 32.31
C ILE A 11 -10.53 7.81 32.11
N THR A 12 -11.08 7.38 30.97
CA THR A 12 -10.71 6.10 30.35
C THR A 12 -9.19 6.10 30.12
N VAL A 13 -8.43 5.52 31.05
CA VAL A 13 -6.97 5.50 31.02
C VAL A 13 -6.52 4.65 29.84
N VAL A 14 -6.03 5.29 28.78
CA VAL A 14 -5.11 4.66 27.83
C VAL A 14 -3.86 4.31 28.64
N SER A 15 -3.51 3.03 28.74
CA SER A 15 -2.23 2.59 29.32
C SER A 15 -1.11 3.22 28.51
N LYS A 16 -0.30 4.09 29.12
CA LYS A 16 0.87 4.67 28.45
C LYS A 16 2.08 3.82 28.77
N VAL A 17 2.91 3.56 27.77
CA VAL A 17 4.08 2.67 27.91
C VAL A 17 5.30 3.38 27.36
N PHE A 18 6.35 3.45 28.17
CA PHE A 18 7.67 3.89 27.77
C PHE A 18 8.56 2.66 27.59
N ILE A 19 9.16 2.52 26.42
CA ILE A 19 10.03 1.40 26.07
C ILE A 19 11.43 1.95 25.83
N ASP A 20 12.37 1.60 26.70
CA ASP A 20 13.79 1.95 26.59
C ASP A 20 14.55 0.74 26.05
N ALA A 21 14.67 0.66 24.71
CA ALA A 21 15.46 -0.38 24.06
C ALA A 21 16.94 0.04 24.05
N GLY A 22 17.73 -0.67 24.86
CA GLY A 22 19.11 -0.30 25.19
C GLY A 22 19.16 0.70 26.34
N ALA A 23 18.70 0.25 27.52
CA ALA A 23 18.57 1.09 28.70
C ALA A 23 19.92 1.50 29.32
N ASN A 24 21.01 0.78 29.00
CA ASN A 24 22.34 1.01 29.53
C ASN A 24 22.35 1.00 31.07
N ASP A 25 22.68 2.11 31.73
CA ASP A 25 22.63 2.24 33.19
C ASP A 25 21.27 2.73 33.73
N GLY A 26 20.29 2.94 32.85
CA GLY A 26 18.94 3.42 33.17
C GLY A 26 18.80 4.94 33.23
N GLU A 27 19.84 5.72 32.93
CA GLU A 27 19.78 7.19 33.01
C GLU A 27 18.70 7.78 32.07
N THR A 28 18.56 7.23 30.86
CA THR A 28 17.55 7.72 29.90
C THR A 28 16.13 7.50 30.41
N THR A 29 15.88 6.37 31.08
CA THR A 29 14.61 6.11 31.74
C THR A 29 14.37 7.11 32.88
N LEU A 30 15.35 7.37 33.74
CA LEU A 30 15.20 8.38 34.81
C LEU A 30 14.87 9.77 34.23
N ARG A 31 15.60 10.22 33.20
CA ARG A 31 15.34 11.51 32.54
C ARG A 31 13.93 11.60 31.95
N PHE A 32 13.34 10.49 31.50
CA PHE A 32 11.95 10.47 31.05
C PHE A 32 10.97 10.80 32.21
N TYR A 33 11.22 10.24 33.40
CA TYR A 33 10.38 10.43 34.59
C TYR A 33 10.72 11.68 35.43
N ASP A 34 11.89 12.26 35.25
CA ASP A 34 12.30 13.54 35.86
C ASP A 34 12.02 14.75 34.96
N GLY A 35 11.67 14.51 33.69
CA GLY A 35 11.45 15.54 32.68
C GLY A 35 10.21 16.42 32.92
N SER A 36 10.12 17.52 32.15
CA SER A 36 9.04 18.52 32.26
C SER A 36 7.65 18.05 31.78
N ARG A 37 7.52 16.79 31.38
CA ARG A 37 6.27 16.21 30.88
C ARG A 37 5.27 16.03 32.04
N SER A 38 4.06 16.57 31.92
CA SER A 38 3.07 16.54 33.01
C SER A 38 2.40 15.18 33.22
N ASP A 39 2.37 14.33 32.19
CA ASP A 39 1.70 13.03 32.21
C ASP A 39 2.65 11.84 32.35
N ARG A 40 3.90 12.07 32.80
CA ARG A 40 4.93 11.04 32.93
C ARG A 40 4.61 9.95 33.96
N ALA A 41 3.86 10.29 35.01
CA ALA A 41 3.44 9.33 36.03
C ALA A 41 2.45 8.28 35.49
N ASP A 42 1.81 8.53 34.34
CA ASP A 42 0.87 7.60 33.71
C ASP A 42 1.57 6.49 32.92
N PHE A 43 2.89 6.56 32.73
CA PHE A 43 3.65 5.61 31.92
C PHE A 43 4.17 4.44 32.77
N SER A 44 3.95 3.21 32.32
CA SER A 44 4.75 2.05 32.74
C SER A 44 6.03 1.93 31.89
N ALA A 45 7.13 1.45 32.45
CA ALA A 45 8.41 1.35 31.77
C ALA A 45 8.81 -0.10 31.43
N PHE A 46 9.35 -0.32 30.23
CA PHE A 46 10.09 -1.53 29.86
C PHE A 46 11.53 -1.15 29.50
N MET A 47 12.49 -1.63 30.29
CA MET A 47 13.92 -1.38 30.07
C MET A 47 14.58 -2.65 29.54
N PHE A 48 15.13 -2.61 28.33
CA PHE A 48 15.89 -3.73 27.75
C PHE A 48 17.38 -3.49 27.97
N GLU A 49 18.01 -4.37 28.74
CA GLU A 49 19.45 -4.35 28.99
C GLU A 49 19.99 -5.77 29.09
N VAL A 50 21.09 -6.05 28.39
CA VAL A 50 21.62 -7.41 28.23
C VAL A 50 22.98 -7.60 28.90
N ASN A 51 23.71 -6.52 29.18
CA ASN A 51 25.01 -6.58 29.83
C ASN A 51 24.85 -6.86 31.33
N PRO A 52 25.33 -8.01 31.84
CA PRO A 52 25.22 -8.36 33.26
C PRO A 52 25.84 -7.35 34.21
N LYS A 53 26.84 -6.57 33.75
CA LYS A 53 27.48 -5.51 34.56
C LYS A 53 26.57 -4.31 34.81
N LEU A 54 25.59 -4.08 33.92
CA LEU A 54 24.65 -2.95 34.01
C LEU A 54 23.34 -3.33 34.71
N LEU A 55 22.97 -4.61 34.71
CA LEU A 55 21.75 -5.09 35.37
C LEU A 55 21.59 -4.63 36.83
N PRO A 56 22.62 -4.55 37.68
CA PRO A 56 22.47 -3.99 39.03
C PRO A 56 22.00 -2.53 39.03
N LYS A 57 22.54 -1.69 38.13
CA LYS A 57 22.16 -0.28 38.02
C LYS A 57 20.73 -0.13 37.48
N VAL A 58 20.39 -0.86 36.42
CA VAL A 58 19.03 -0.84 35.87
C VAL A 58 18.00 -1.34 36.89
N ASN A 59 18.34 -2.34 37.70
CA ASN A 59 17.47 -2.79 38.79
C ASN A 59 17.32 -1.77 39.91
N GLN A 60 18.36 -0.98 40.20
CA GLN A 60 18.27 0.14 41.13
C GLN A 60 17.30 1.21 40.59
N VAL A 61 17.39 1.55 39.31
CA VAL A 61 16.43 2.47 38.65
C VAL A 61 15.01 1.91 38.72
N ARG A 62 14.81 0.62 38.45
CA ARG A 62 13.51 -0.04 38.62
C ARG A 62 12.95 0.12 40.03
N GLN A 63 13.78 -0.06 41.06
CA GLN A 63 13.37 0.11 42.47
C GLN A 63 13.03 1.56 42.80
N GLN A 64 13.80 2.53 42.28
CA GLN A 64 13.51 3.96 42.43
C GLN A 64 12.18 4.35 41.80
N LEU A 65 11.90 3.89 40.57
CA LEU A 65 10.62 4.12 39.90
C LEU A 65 9.46 3.47 40.66
N ALA A 66 9.64 2.25 41.15
CA ALA A 66 8.63 1.57 41.96
C ALA A 66 8.33 2.31 43.27
N ALA A 67 9.35 2.88 43.93
CA ALA A 67 9.15 3.74 45.11
C ALA A 67 8.37 5.03 44.77
N GLY A 68 8.49 5.52 43.54
CA GLY A 68 7.69 6.63 42.99
C GLY A 68 6.31 6.23 42.45
N GLY A 69 5.88 4.97 42.61
CA GLY A 69 4.57 4.48 42.15
C GLY A 69 4.51 4.09 40.67
N VAL A 70 5.64 4.03 39.97
CA VAL A 70 5.73 3.65 38.56
C VAL A 70 5.95 2.15 38.41
N VAL A 71 5.16 1.50 37.55
CA VAL A 71 5.37 0.09 37.21
C VAL A 71 6.48 -0.03 36.15
N ALA A 72 7.59 -0.66 36.51
CA ALA A 72 8.76 -0.81 35.63
C ALA A 72 9.24 -2.27 35.54
N TYR A 73 9.56 -2.71 34.33
CA TYR A 73 10.05 -4.05 33.99
C TYR A 73 11.46 -3.99 33.42
N VAL A 74 12.28 -5.00 33.73
CA VAL A 74 13.61 -5.20 33.14
C VAL A 74 13.56 -6.45 32.28
N LYS A 75 14.02 -6.32 31.04
CA LYS A 75 14.10 -7.38 30.03
C LYS A 75 15.56 -7.64 29.72
N THR A 76 15.97 -8.91 29.81
CA THR A 76 17.37 -9.34 29.63
C THR A 76 17.63 -9.95 28.26
N GLU A 77 16.73 -9.68 27.30
CA GLU A 77 16.81 -10.11 25.92
C GLU A 77 17.26 -8.95 25.02
N ALA A 78 18.16 -9.22 24.07
CA ALA A 78 18.60 -8.24 23.07
C ALA A 78 17.48 -7.98 22.07
N VAL A 79 17.13 -6.71 21.89
CA VAL A 79 16.16 -6.26 20.89
C VAL A 79 16.68 -6.56 19.48
N TRP A 80 15.94 -7.37 18.71
CA TRP A 80 16.34 -7.86 17.40
C TRP A 80 15.13 -8.12 16.46
N ILE A 81 15.38 -8.80 15.33
CA ILE A 81 14.39 -9.14 14.29
C ILE A 81 13.81 -10.56 14.40
N ALA A 82 14.31 -11.36 15.34
CA ALA A 82 13.91 -12.75 15.57
C ALA A 82 14.19 -13.18 17.02
N ASN A 83 13.33 -14.04 17.58
CA ASN A 83 13.60 -14.71 18.85
C ASN A 83 14.70 -15.77 18.66
N GLY A 84 15.64 -15.86 19.60
CA GLY A 84 16.78 -16.77 19.48
C GLY A 84 17.90 -16.43 20.44
N SER A 85 19.14 -16.57 19.99
CA SER A 85 20.34 -16.15 20.70
C SER A 85 21.32 -15.49 19.75
N MET A 86 22.06 -14.50 20.21
CA MET A 86 23.11 -13.84 19.44
C MET A 86 24.33 -13.54 20.29
N GLU A 87 25.47 -13.44 19.64
CA GLU A 87 26.74 -13.10 20.26
C GLU A 87 26.95 -11.58 20.21
N LEU A 88 27.14 -10.96 21.37
CA LEU A 88 27.47 -9.54 21.51
C LEU A 88 28.88 -9.35 22.05
N GLN A 89 29.61 -8.39 21.51
CA GLN A 89 30.91 -8.01 22.05
C GLN A 89 30.71 -6.98 23.17
N THR A 90 31.32 -7.23 24.33
CA THR A 90 31.24 -6.32 25.48
C THR A 90 32.24 -5.17 25.35
N ASP A 91 31.89 -3.99 25.86
CA ASP A 91 32.80 -2.85 25.92
C ASP A 91 33.96 -3.11 26.91
N THR A 92 35.19 -2.77 26.52
CA THR A 92 36.40 -2.95 27.34
C THR A 92 36.73 -1.77 28.24
N ARG A 93 36.01 -0.66 28.15
CA ARG A 93 36.25 0.54 28.97
C ARG A 93 35.64 0.39 30.36
N GLU A 94 36.37 0.81 31.40
CA GLU A 94 35.89 0.81 32.79
C GLU A 94 34.72 1.77 33.04
N VAL A 95 34.55 2.80 32.20
CA VAL A 95 33.65 3.95 32.46
C VAL A 95 32.38 3.92 31.60
N ALA A 96 32.30 3.09 30.55
CA ALA A 96 31.11 2.97 29.70
C ALA A 96 30.97 1.51 29.24
N THR A 97 30.07 0.76 29.88
CA THR A 97 29.90 -0.68 29.70
C THR A 97 28.80 -1.01 28.68
N GLY A 98 28.92 -0.53 27.44
CA GLY A 98 28.00 -0.91 26.36
C GLY A 98 28.19 -2.36 25.87
N SER A 99 27.37 -2.81 24.93
CA SER A 99 27.57 -4.05 24.17
C SER A 99 27.08 -3.85 22.74
N SER A 100 27.80 -4.37 21.75
CA SER A 100 27.47 -4.15 20.33
C SER A 100 27.57 -5.43 19.51
N LEU A 101 26.77 -5.51 18.46
CA LEU A 101 26.82 -6.57 17.46
C LEU A 101 28.05 -6.50 16.56
N PHE A 102 28.71 -5.34 16.49
CA PHE A 102 29.77 -5.09 15.53
C PHE A 102 31.14 -5.09 16.19
N THR A 103 32.00 -6.01 15.75
CA THR A 103 33.44 -6.05 16.09
C THR A 103 34.21 -4.82 15.58
N SER A 104 33.60 -4.02 14.70
CA SER A 104 34.12 -2.75 14.20
C SER A 104 34.00 -1.60 15.22
N SER A 105 33.24 -1.79 16.31
CA SER A 105 33.22 -0.82 17.40
C SER A 105 34.62 -0.70 18.01
N PRO A 106 35.16 0.53 18.17
CA PRO A 106 36.49 0.72 18.75
C PRO A 106 36.55 0.32 20.22
N TYR A 107 35.38 0.14 20.86
CA TYR A 107 35.23 -0.09 22.29
C TYR A 107 34.73 -1.49 22.65
N ALA A 108 33.94 -2.13 21.78
CA ALA A 108 33.42 -3.48 21.99
C ALA A 108 34.46 -4.57 21.64
N LYS A 109 35.55 -4.64 22.42
CA LYS A 109 36.66 -5.60 22.26
C LYS A 109 36.75 -6.63 23.39
N GLY A 110 35.74 -6.69 24.25
CA GLY A 110 35.71 -7.53 25.45
C GLY A 110 35.31 -8.97 25.11
N PRO A 111 35.18 -9.85 26.11
CA PRO A 111 34.70 -11.21 25.89
C PRO A 111 33.30 -11.19 25.25
N ALA A 112 33.11 -12.08 24.28
CA ALA A 112 31.85 -12.29 23.61
C ALA A 112 30.81 -12.87 24.59
N LEU A 113 29.64 -12.25 24.63
CA LEU A 113 28.52 -12.64 25.47
C LEU A 113 27.41 -13.22 24.59
N GLN A 114 27.06 -14.48 24.83
CA GLN A 114 25.85 -15.06 24.24
C GLN A 114 24.62 -14.61 25.01
N VAL A 115 23.70 -13.94 24.31
CA VAL A 115 22.47 -13.39 24.90
C VAL A 115 21.25 -13.88 24.14
N PRO A 116 20.11 -14.08 24.82
CA PRO A 116 18.85 -14.32 24.14
C PRO A 116 18.42 -13.07 23.36
N THR A 117 17.76 -13.25 22.22
CA THR A 117 17.20 -12.16 21.41
C THR A 117 15.69 -12.18 21.43
N ILE A 118 15.08 -11.01 21.25
CA ILE A 118 13.64 -10.83 21.12
C ILE A 118 13.31 -10.13 19.80
N ASP A 119 12.35 -10.68 19.04
CA ASP A 119 11.77 -9.99 17.89
C ASP A 119 10.92 -8.82 18.40
N LEU A 120 11.44 -7.59 18.32
CA LEU A 120 10.74 -6.41 18.84
C LEU A 120 9.40 -6.19 18.12
N SER A 121 9.35 -6.45 16.82
CA SER A 121 8.15 -6.21 16.02
C SER A 121 7.03 -7.14 16.44
N THR A 122 7.33 -8.44 16.53
CA THR A 122 6.39 -9.45 17.03
C THR A 122 6.03 -9.18 18.50
N TRP A 123 7.01 -8.83 19.33
CA TRP A 123 6.76 -8.52 20.75
C TRP A 123 5.83 -7.32 20.92
N LEU A 124 6.02 -6.23 20.17
CA LEU A 124 5.11 -5.08 20.20
C LEU A 124 3.68 -5.47 19.81
N GLN A 125 3.51 -6.29 18.77
CA GLN A 125 2.20 -6.80 18.34
C GLN A 125 1.52 -7.69 19.38
N GLU A 126 2.29 -8.52 20.08
CA GLU A 126 1.77 -9.49 21.05
C GLU A 126 1.44 -8.85 22.40
N ASN A 127 2.10 -7.74 22.75
CA ASN A 127 2.01 -7.15 24.09
C ASN A 127 1.22 -5.84 24.13
N PHE A 128 1.01 -5.16 22.99
CA PHE A 128 0.34 -3.86 22.95
C PHE A 128 -0.66 -3.78 21.80
N SER A 129 -1.79 -3.11 22.03
CA SER A 129 -2.89 -3.01 21.06
C SER A 129 -3.61 -1.66 21.06
N GLU A 130 -3.67 -0.97 22.20
CA GLU A 130 -4.35 0.33 22.35
C GLU A 130 -3.54 1.33 23.20
N GLU A 131 -2.34 0.95 23.64
CA GLU A 131 -1.44 1.74 24.47
C GLU A 131 -0.87 2.96 23.72
N TYR A 132 -0.67 4.06 24.45
CA TYR A 132 0.20 5.14 23.96
C TYR A 132 1.66 4.72 24.16
N ILE A 133 2.31 4.28 23.09
CA ILE A 133 3.69 3.78 23.14
C ILE A 133 4.67 4.91 22.81
N SER A 134 5.60 5.17 23.74
CA SER A 134 6.79 5.99 23.52
C SER A 134 8.02 5.07 23.50
N LEU A 135 8.57 4.82 22.31
CA LEU A 135 9.66 3.89 22.07
C LEU A 135 10.97 4.66 21.88
N LYS A 136 12.01 4.31 22.65
CA LYS A 136 13.40 4.72 22.44
C LYS A 136 14.19 3.54 21.89
N LEU A 137 14.88 3.74 20.77
CA LEU A 137 15.78 2.78 20.12
C LEU A 137 17.21 3.34 20.12
N ASP A 138 18.08 2.67 20.87
CA ASP A 138 19.50 2.97 21.01
C ASP A 138 20.20 1.66 21.40
N ILE A 139 20.44 0.83 20.39
CA ILE A 139 20.84 -0.58 20.49
C ILE A 139 22.12 -0.84 19.68
N GLU A 140 22.99 0.17 19.65
CA GLU A 140 24.38 0.11 19.18
C GLU A 140 24.56 -0.56 17.80
N GLY A 141 23.66 -0.27 16.86
CA GLY A 141 23.71 -0.66 15.46
C GLY A 141 22.61 -1.63 14.99
N ALA A 142 21.84 -2.22 15.91
CA ALA A 142 20.70 -3.07 15.57
C ALA A 142 19.46 -2.29 15.07
N GLU A 143 19.44 -0.97 15.21
CA GLU A 143 18.27 -0.13 14.93
C GLU A 143 17.80 -0.29 13.48
N TYR A 144 18.73 -0.43 12.54
CA TYR A 144 18.43 -0.50 11.11
C TYR A 144 17.65 -1.76 10.72
N GLU A 145 18.08 -2.92 11.21
CA GLU A 145 17.39 -4.19 10.90
C GLU A 145 16.04 -4.26 11.62
N VAL A 146 15.97 -3.76 12.86
CA VAL A 146 14.73 -3.67 13.65
C VAL A 146 13.72 -2.74 12.97
N LEU A 147 14.11 -1.52 12.58
CA LEU A 147 13.23 -0.59 11.87
C LEU A 147 12.79 -1.14 10.51
N ARG A 148 13.67 -1.85 9.78
CA ARG A 148 13.32 -2.50 8.52
C ARG A 148 12.29 -3.61 8.74
N LYS A 149 12.48 -4.48 9.73
CA LYS A 149 11.53 -5.53 10.10
C LYS A 149 10.19 -4.94 10.52
N MET A 150 10.18 -3.92 11.38
CA MET A 150 8.97 -3.21 11.80
C MET A 150 8.23 -2.56 10.63
N THR A 151 8.96 -2.06 9.62
CA THR A 151 8.36 -1.54 8.39
C THR A 151 7.68 -2.66 7.59
N LEU A 152 8.35 -3.80 7.42
CA LEU A 152 7.83 -4.95 6.68
C LEU A 152 6.61 -5.60 7.35
N ASP A 153 6.60 -5.65 8.68
CA ASP A 153 5.50 -6.21 9.46
C ASP A 153 4.35 -5.21 9.69
N GLY A 154 4.52 -3.94 9.31
CA GLY A 154 3.53 -2.88 9.54
C GLY A 154 3.42 -2.42 11.00
N THR A 155 4.40 -2.71 11.84
CA THR A 155 4.43 -2.34 13.27
C THR A 155 5.13 -1.02 13.54
N LEU A 156 5.78 -0.45 12.53
CA LEU A 156 6.48 0.84 12.63
C LEU A 156 5.57 1.97 13.12
N CYS A 157 4.25 1.87 12.88
CA CYS A 157 3.27 2.87 13.30
C CYS A 157 2.61 2.58 14.65
N LEU A 158 2.99 1.50 15.35
CA LEU A 158 2.49 1.23 16.71
C LEU A 158 3.00 2.26 17.72
N PRO A 159 4.28 2.69 17.70
CA PRO A 159 4.74 3.79 18.53
C PRO A 159 4.10 5.12 18.13
N ALA A 160 3.48 5.79 19.10
CA ALA A 160 3.01 7.17 18.96
C ALA A 160 4.20 8.15 19.01
N GLU A 161 5.21 7.82 19.80
CA GLU A 161 6.49 8.53 19.86
C GLU A 161 7.64 7.57 19.59
N LEU A 162 8.58 8.00 18.75
CA LEU A 162 9.80 7.27 18.45
C LEU A 162 11.03 8.16 18.67
N LYS A 163 11.86 7.78 19.64
CA LYS A 163 13.18 8.36 19.89
C LYS A 163 14.25 7.43 19.32
N LEU A 164 15.11 7.94 18.46
CA LEU A 164 16.09 7.11 17.75
C LEU A 164 17.50 7.67 17.89
N GLU A 165 18.44 6.83 18.34
CA GLU A 165 19.87 7.07 18.22
C GLU A 165 20.47 6.13 17.16
N GLY A 166 20.86 6.70 16.01
CA GLY A 166 21.35 5.91 14.88
C GLY A 166 22.86 5.71 14.88
N HIS A 167 23.33 4.47 14.99
CA HIS A 167 24.75 4.11 15.05
C HIS A 167 25.38 3.76 13.68
N ALA A 168 25.17 4.60 12.67
CA ALA A 168 25.64 4.37 11.29
C ALA A 168 27.15 4.05 11.18
N ARG A 169 27.97 4.62 12.07
CA ARG A 169 29.44 4.45 12.13
C ARG A 169 29.93 3.01 12.28
N PHE A 170 29.07 2.10 12.76
CA PHE A 170 29.41 0.67 12.91
C PHE A 170 29.02 -0.16 11.67
N ARG A 171 28.40 0.48 10.67
CA ARG A 171 27.96 -0.10 9.39
C ARG A 171 28.61 0.63 8.21
N PRO A 172 29.86 0.27 7.83
CA PRO A 172 30.58 0.91 6.73
C PRO A 172 29.83 0.82 5.38
N ASP A 173 29.00 -0.21 5.22
CA ASP A 173 28.09 -0.42 4.08
C ASP A 173 26.95 0.60 4.04
N VAL A 174 26.34 0.90 5.18
CA VAL A 174 25.28 1.91 5.31
C VAL A 174 25.86 3.32 5.24
N GLU A 175 26.99 3.58 5.90
CA GLU A 175 27.64 4.89 5.91
C GLU A 175 28.15 5.31 4.52
N LYS A 176 28.74 4.39 3.73
CA LYS A 176 29.12 4.65 2.33
C LYS A 176 27.92 4.92 1.45
N ALA A 177 26.83 4.17 1.59
CA ALA A 177 25.61 4.38 0.80
C ALA A 177 24.97 5.75 1.08
N CYS A 178 24.92 6.17 2.34
CA CYS A 178 24.42 7.50 2.70
C CYS A 178 25.37 8.63 2.26
N CYS A 179 26.70 8.47 2.40
CA CYS A 179 27.67 9.55 2.16
C CYS A 179 28.10 9.70 0.69
N ALA A 180 27.82 8.73 -0.19
CA ALA A 180 28.15 8.81 -1.62
C ALA A 180 27.45 9.98 -2.36
N HIS A 181 26.39 10.57 -1.78
CA HIS A 181 25.75 11.79 -2.29
C HIS A 181 26.59 13.08 -2.10
N LYS A 182 27.66 13.07 -1.28
CA LYS A 182 28.45 14.28 -0.96
C LYS A 182 29.34 14.81 -2.10
N ALA A 183 29.53 14.05 -3.19
CA ALA A 183 30.52 14.39 -4.23
C ALA A 183 29.99 15.23 -5.41
N ARG A 184 28.71 15.63 -5.44
CA ARG A 184 28.10 16.33 -6.58
C ARG A 184 27.68 17.78 -6.33
N ASP A 185 27.75 18.28 -5.10
CA ASP A 185 27.27 19.63 -4.77
C ASP A 185 28.47 20.57 -4.51
N SER A 186 28.75 21.47 -5.45
CA SER A 186 29.93 22.37 -5.46
C SER A 186 29.75 23.66 -4.64
N ARG A 187 28.90 23.67 -3.62
CA ARG A 187 28.73 24.83 -2.74
C ARG A 187 29.60 24.68 -1.49
N PRO A 188 30.35 25.72 -1.08
CA PRO A 188 31.09 25.68 0.16
C PRO A 188 30.10 25.65 1.33
N LEU A 189 30.15 24.59 2.14
CA LEU A 189 29.37 24.49 3.37
C LEU A 189 29.98 25.40 4.44
N VAL A 190 29.10 26.17 5.10
CA VAL A 190 29.41 26.92 6.33
C VAL A 190 29.82 25.92 7.44
N PRO A 191 30.77 26.23 8.35
CA PRO A 191 31.52 25.22 9.12
C PRO A 191 30.76 24.45 10.23
N TYR A 192 29.42 24.46 10.27
CA TYR A 192 28.66 24.04 11.46
C TYR A 192 27.66 22.89 11.28
N ASP A 193 27.56 22.25 10.12
CA ASP A 193 26.49 21.26 9.87
C ASP A 193 26.92 19.79 10.15
N LYS A 194 26.99 19.43 11.44
CA LYS A 194 27.28 18.06 11.95
C LYS A 194 26.02 17.18 12.08
N PHE A 195 25.08 17.21 11.12
CA PHE A 195 23.99 16.23 11.04
C PHE A 195 24.29 15.15 9.98
N GLY A 196 24.56 13.92 10.43
CA GLY A 196 24.90 12.76 9.57
C GLY A 196 23.84 12.44 8.52
N CYS A 197 24.27 12.04 7.31
CA CYS A 197 23.41 11.84 6.14
C CYS A 197 22.37 10.72 6.34
N CYS A 198 22.74 9.61 6.99
CA CYS A 198 21.84 8.47 7.20
C CYS A 198 20.64 8.81 8.09
N GLY A 199 20.81 9.74 9.03
CA GLY A 199 19.76 10.03 10.00
C GLY A 199 18.55 10.77 9.43
N ARG A 200 18.81 11.72 8.53
CA ARG A 200 17.77 12.43 7.80
C ARG A 200 16.96 11.50 6.88
N GLN A 201 17.58 10.49 6.29
CA GLN A 201 16.90 9.51 5.43
C GLN A 201 15.96 8.59 6.22
N ILE A 202 16.37 8.13 7.40
CA ILE A 202 15.51 7.30 8.28
C ILE A 202 14.32 8.11 8.78
N GLU A 203 14.55 9.35 9.23
CA GLU A 203 13.48 10.24 9.68
C GLU A 203 12.47 10.52 8.55
N GLN A 204 12.95 10.72 7.32
CA GLN A 204 12.09 10.88 6.14
C GLN A 204 11.30 9.62 5.81
N MET A 205 11.92 8.43 5.89
CA MET A 205 11.26 7.15 5.68
C MET A 205 10.13 6.94 6.70
N ILE A 206 10.40 7.15 7.99
CA ILE A 206 9.39 6.93 9.04
C ILE A 206 8.27 7.97 8.92
N LYS A 207 8.56 9.23 8.61
CA LYS A 207 7.52 10.25 8.32
C LYS A 207 6.68 9.92 7.09
N LEU A 208 7.24 9.19 6.12
CA LEU A 208 6.51 8.73 4.93
C LEU A 208 5.56 7.58 5.26
N VAL A 209 6.03 6.62 6.07
CA VAL A 209 5.28 5.40 6.42
C VAL A 209 4.27 5.65 7.54
N CYS A 210 4.62 6.44 8.55
CA CYS A 210 3.84 6.68 9.77
C CYS A 210 3.78 8.18 10.11
N PRO A 211 3.00 8.99 9.35
CA PRO A 211 2.99 10.45 9.49
C PRO A 211 2.42 10.95 10.83
N ALA A 212 1.70 10.10 11.58
CA ALA A 212 1.16 10.40 12.89
C ALA A 212 2.16 10.18 14.05
N THR A 213 3.26 9.46 13.80
CA THR A 213 4.28 9.19 14.82
C THR A 213 5.16 10.41 15.03
N ILE A 214 5.31 10.85 16.28
CA ILE A 214 6.21 11.95 16.66
C ILE A 214 7.64 11.41 16.75
N ILE A 215 8.56 11.97 15.95
CA ILE A 215 9.95 11.50 15.88
C ILE A 215 10.90 12.50 16.52
N GLN A 216 11.78 12.03 17.39
CA GLN A 216 12.95 12.75 17.88
C GLN A 216 14.21 11.92 17.61
N ALA A 217 15.08 12.35 16.70
CA ALA A 217 16.27 11.59 16.33
C ALA A 217 17.57 12.35 16.68
N GLN A 218 18.52 11.66 17.32
CA GLN A 218 19.89 12.13 17.53
C GLN A 218 20.86 11.22 16.76
N PHE A 219 21.83 11.80 16.05
CA PHE A 219 22.79 11.03 15.25
C PHE A 219 24.19 11.46 15.66
N ASN A 220 24.87 10.63 16.48
CA ASN A 220 26.15 10.97 17.06
C ASN A 220 27.33 10.71 16.11
N TYR A 221 28.05 11.77 15.73
CA TYR A 221 29.47 11.74 15.37
C TYR A 221 30.26 12.42 16.50
N SER A 222 31.24 11.71 17.06
CA SER A 222 32.03 12.00 18.26
C SER A 222 32.45 13.45 18.52
N SER A 223 32.15 13.98 19.73
CA SER A 223 33.03 14.76 20.65
C SER A 223 32.23 15.18 21.92
N PRO A 224 32.85 15.37 23.11
CA PRO A 224 32.14 15.53 24.38
C PRO A 224 31.61 16.96 24.61
N TYR A 225 30.57 17.05 25.44
CA TYR A 225 30.00 18.22 26.14
C TYR A 225 30.57 19.62 25.85
N ASN A 226 29.68 20.55 25.46
CA ASN A 226 29.52 21.85 26.12
C ASN A 226 28.18 22.50 25.75
N GLY A 227 27.59 23.21 26.70
CA GLY A 227 26.20 23.67 26.70
C GLY A 227 25.82 24.76 25.69
N ASP A 228 24.51 25.06 25.71
CA ASP A 228 23.84 26.24 25.16
C ASP A 228 24.08 26.59 23.69
N ALA A 229 23.31 25.96 22.81
CA ALA A 229 22.99 26.55 21.50
C ALA A 229 21.49 26.33 21.17
N PRO A 230 20.70 27.40 20.92
CA PRO A 230 19.30 27.26 20.56
C PRO A 230 19.16 26.66 19.14
N THR A 231 18.23 25.70 18.99
CA THR A 231 17.91 25.05 17.71
C THR A 231 17.50 26.06 16.63
N ALA A 232 17.65 25.71 15.36
CA ALA A 232 17.25 26.56 14.22
C ALA A 232 15.79 27.05 14.30
N ALA A 233 14.90 26.24 14.90
CA ALA A 233 13.51 26.61 15.18
C ALA A 233 13.36 27.63 16.32
N ALA A 234 14.26 27.64 17.32
CA ALA A 234 14.30 28.67 18.35
C ALA A 234 14.87 29.99 17.82
N ARG A 235 15.84 29.94 16.89
CA ARG A 235 16.38 31.12 16.19
C ARG A 235 15.33 31.78 15.28
N ALA A 236 14.59 30.98 14.50
CA ALA A 236 13.48 31.46 13.67
C ALA A 236 12.32 32.04 14.51
N ARG A 237 12.04 31.47 15.69
CA ARG A 237 11.05 32.02 16.64
C ARG A 237 11.50 33.35 17.24
N ALA A 238 12.79 33.51 17.54
CA ALA A 238 13.35 34.76 18.03
C ALA A 238 13.33 35.86 16.94
N GLU A 239 13.73 35.54 15.71
CA GLU A 239 13.72 36.50 14.58
C GLU A 239 12.31 36.93 14.19
N LEU A 240 11.36 35.98 14.14
CA LEU A 240 9.95 36.26 13.87
C LEU A 240 9.32 37.10 14.99
N ARG A 241 9.73 36.88 16.24
CA ARG A 241 9.26 37.67 17.38
C ARG A 241 9.78 39.11 17.34
N THR A 242 11.04 39.32 16.98
CA THR A 242 11.61 40.67 16.81
C THR A 242 10.90 41.42 15.68
N HIS A 243 10.68 40.76 14.53
CA HIS A 243 9.93 41.36 13.42
C HIS A 243 8.49 41.70 13.76
N LEU A 244 7.79 40.86 14.53
CA LEU A 244 6.41 41.12 14.94
C LEU A 244 6.32 42.20 16.02
N HIS A 245 7.29 42.29 16.92
CA HIS A 245 7.39 43.36 17.90
C HIS A 245 7.66 44.71 17.23
N ASP A 246 8.58 44.77 16.28
CA ASP A 246 8.93 46.00 15.54
C ASP A 246 7.81 46.43 14.57
N ALA A 247 6.94 45.50 14.16
CA ALA A 247 5.71 45.77 13.41
C ALA A 247 4.49 46.12 14.29
N GLY A 248 4.66 46.27 15.61
CA GLY A 248 3.60 46.70 16.53
C GLY A 248 2.54 45.64 16.86
N ALA A 249 2.87 44.35 16.75
CA ALA A 249 1.91 43.28 17.01
C ALA A 249 1.45 43.25 18.50
N PRO A 250 0.17 42.89 18.76
CA PRO A 250 -0.38 42.87 20.13
C PRO A 250 0.36 41.88 21.04
N SER A 251 0.50 42.23 22.33
CA SER A 251 1.24 41.44 23.33
C SER A 251 0.76 39.99 23.46
N SER A 252 -0.53 39.73 23.23
CA SER A 252 -1.15 38.39 23.25
C SER A 252 -0.61 37.47 22.15
N LEU A 253 -0.28 37.99 20.96
CA LEU A 253 0.29 37.22 19.86
C LEU A 253 1.75 36.82 20.15
N LEU A 254 2.50 37.70 20.81
CA LEU A 254 3.88 37.46 21.25
C LEU A 254 3.94 36.43 22.40
N GLU A 255 2.86 36.31 23.18
CA GLU A 255 2.74 35.40 24.33
C GLU A 255 2.36 33.96 23.91
N VAL A 256 1.54 33.81 22.86
CA VAL A 256 1.26 32.51 22.20
C VAL A 256 2.53 31.90 21.63
N LEU A 257 3.43 32.72 21.07
CA LEU A 257 4.74 32.28 20.57
C LEU A 257 5.72 31.89 21.69
N ARG A 258 5.50 32.35 22.94
CA ARG A 258 6.30 31.95 24.11
C ARG A 258 5.96 30.54 24.63
N HIS A 259 4.73 30.06 24.48
CA HIS A 259 4.23 28.88 25.21
C HIS A 259 3.73 27.72 24.33
N GLY A 260 3.92 27.77 23.01
CA GLY A 260 3.20 26.92 22.05
C GLY A 260 3.20 25.40 22.33
N ARG A 261 2.03 24.87 22.72
CA ARG A 261 1.52 23.57 22.23
C ARG A 261 0.85 23.83 20.88
N ALA A 262 1.27 23.13 19.84
CA ALA A 262 0.64 23.20 18.53
C ALA A 262 -0.65 22.37 18.53
N CYS A 263 -1.74 22.93 19.03
CA CYS A 263 -3.12 22.48 18.82
C CYS A 263 -4.07 23.60 19.22
N GLU A 264 -4.24 24.61 18.36
CA GLU A 264 -5.42 25.50 18.34
C GLU A 264 -5.32 26.41 17.11
N VAL A 265 -5.96 26.03 16.01
CA VAL A 265 -6.16 26.90 14.84
C VAL A 265 -7.66 27.13 14.67
N HIS A 266 -8.21 28.00 15.51
CA HIS A 266 -9.50 28.66 15.30
C HIS A 266 -9.29 30.18 15.42
N ALA A 267 -8.50 30.77 14.51
CA ALA A 267 -8.35 32.22 14.44
C ALA A 267 -7.89 32.71 13.05
N PHE A 268 -8.68 32.48 11.99
CA PHE A 268 -8.51 33.21 10.72
C PHE A 268 -9.87 33.46 10.05
N LYS A 269 -10.63 34.40 10.62
CA LYS A 269 -11.71 35.12 9.93
C LYS A 269 -11.49 36.60 10.21
N GLY A 270 -10.82 37.31 9.30
CA GLY A 270 -10.68 38.77 9.37
C GLY A 270 -9.32 39.30 8.93
N LEU A 271 -9.01 39.20 7.63
CA LEU A 271 -8.03 40.09 6.99
C LEU A 271 -8.59 40.47 5.61
N SER A 272 -8.70 41.77 5.37
CA SER A 272 -9.31 42.39 4.18
C SER A 272 -8.38 42.35 2.96
N SER A 273 -8.93 42.70 1.81
CA SER A 273 -8.50 42.31 0.46
C SER A 273 -7.36 43.12 -0.19
N GLU A 274 -6.58 43.93 0.52
CA GLU A 274 -5.77 44.98 -0.15
C GLU A 274 -4.22 44.88 -0.10
N ASP A 275 -3.60 43.91 0.57
CA ASP A 275 -2.12 43.79 0.53
C ASP A 275 -1.61 42.86 -0.59
N THR A 276 -1.27 43.46 -1.73
CA THR A 276 -0.73 42.78 -2.93
C THR A 276 0.76 42.44 -2.86
N HIS A 277 1.49 42.90 -1.83
CA HIS A 277 2.95 42.69 -1.77
C HIS A 277 3.39 41.34 -1.16
N LEU A 278 2.50 40.62 -0.47
CA LEU A 278 2.80 39.32 0.17
C LEU A 278 2.47 38.07 -0.68
N LYS A 279 1.72 38.19 -1.78
CA LYS A 279 1.31 37.04 -2.61
C LYS A 279 2.40 36.54 -3.57
N SER A 280 3.40 37.36 -3.91
CA SER A 280 4.40 37.01 -4.93
C SER A 280 5.59 36.18 -4.40
N ARG A 281 5.71 35.96 -3.08
CA ARG A 281 6.83 35.22 -2.48
C ARG A 281 6.43 34.00 -1.62
N LEU A 282 5.17 33.56 -1.70
CA LEU A 282 4.66 32.37 -0.99
C LEU A 282 4.22 31.18 -1.88
N PRO A 283 5.06 30.61 -2.76
CA PRO A 283 4.80 29.26 -3.30
C PRO A 283 5.15 28.13 -2.32
N ALA A 284 5.92 28.39 -1.26
CA ALA A 284 6.54 27.34 -0.43
C ALA A 284 5.71 26.87 0.79
N LEU A 285 4.52 27.44 1.05
CA LEU A 285 3.75 27.18 2.28
C LEU A 285 2.27 26.87 2.06
N SER A 286 1.85 26.56 0.81
CA SER A 286 0.47 26.13 0.52
C SER A 286 0.12 24.76 1.14
N TRP A 287 1.13 23.96 1.51
CA TRP A 287 0.97 22.62 2.10
C TRP A 287 0.57 22.62 3.58
N LEU A 288 0.75 23.73 4.30
CA LEU A 288 0.37 23.82 5.72
C LEU A 288 -1.13 24.08 5.94
N LYS A 289 -1.89 24.40 4.87
CA LYS A 289 -3.33 24.71 4.97
C LYS A 289 -4.24 23.47 4.88
N SER A 290 -3.70 22.31 4.51
CA SER A 290 -4.46 21.06 4.38
C SER A 290 -3.83 19.98 5.24
N GLY A 291 -4.20 19.93 6.53
CA GLY A 291 -3.94 18.75 7.35
C GLY A 291 -4.75 17.56 6.81
N CYS A 292 -4.10 16.67 6.07
CA CYS A 292 -4.45 15.25 5.82
C CYS A 292 -3.70 14.77 4.58
N ALA A 293 -2.89 13.70 4.72
CA ALA A 293 -2.27 12.88 3.67
C ALA A 293 -1.51 13.62 2.54
N ARG A 294 -0.27 13.19 2.24
CA ARG A 294 0.27 13.48 0.90
C ARG A 294 -0.73 12.90 -0.11
N PRO A 295 -1.23 13.69 -1.08
CA PRO A 295 -2.06 13.12 -2.13
C PRO A 295 -1.24 12.04 -2.83
N GLN A 296 -1.84 10.86 -3.05
CA GLN A 296 -1.21 9.83 -3.86
C GLN A 296 -0.71 10.45 -5.19
N PRO A 297 0.49 10.08 -5.66
CA PRO A 297 1.05 10.66 -6.88
C PRO A 297 0.06 10.49 -8.03
N ARG A 298 -0.29 11.58 -8.73
CA ARG A 298 -1.25 11.47 -9.83
C ARG A 298 -0.58 10.76 -11.00
N ILE A 299 -1.26 9.77 -11.54
CA ILE A 299 -0.78 8.97 -12.66
C ILE A 299 -1.55 9.38 -13.91
N PHE A 300 -0.83 9.78 -14.96
CA PHE A 300 -1.39 10.14 -16.26
C PHE A 300 -1.03 9.07 -17.28
N LEU A 301 -2.06 8.45 -17.87
CA LEU A 301 -1.90 7.57 -19.01
C LEU A 301 -1.71 8.41 -20.26
N HIS A 302 -0.66 8.18 -21.03
CA HIS A 302 -0.51 8.87 -22.31
C HIS A 302 -0.10 7.94 -23.44
N SER A 303 -0.77 8.08 -24.58
CA SER A 303 -0.51 7.27 -25.77
C SER A 303 -0.89 8.03 -27.04
N THR A 304 -0.17 7.72 -28.13
CA THR A 304 -0.46 8.25 -29.47
C THR A 304 -0.91 7.09 -30.35
N ILE A 305 -2.11 7.20 -30.90
CA ILE A 305 -2.84 6.09 -31.52
C ILE A 305 -3.17 6.46 -32.96
N ALA A 306 -2.68 5.68 -33.92
CA ALA A 306 -3.08 5.84 -35.31
C ALA A 306 -4.55 5.42 -35.50
N THR A 307 -5.31 6.17 -36.27
CA THR A 307 -6.75 5.95 -36.48
C THR A 307 -7.05 4.88 -37.54
N THR A 308 -6.48 3.70 -37.37
CA THR A 308 -6.66 2.53 -38.24
C THR A 308 -7.58 1.47 -37.62
N ALA A 309 -8.14 0.56 -38.42
CA ALA A 309 -9.12 -0.43 -37.94
C ALA A 309 -8.53 -1.42 -36.90
N ASP A 310 -7.29 -1.84 -37.08
CA ASP A 310 -6.55 -2.69 -36.15
C ASP A 310 -6.26 -1.97 -34.83
N ARG A 311 -5.89 -0.68 -34.88
CA ARG A 311 -5.68 0.16 -33.67
C ARG A 311 -6.99 0.48 -32.95
N PHE A 312 -8.10 0.60 -33.67
CA PHE A 312 -9.42 0.72 -33.05
C PHE A 312 -9.75 -0.51 -32.21
N ALA A 313 -9.47 -1.72 -32.72
CA ALA A 313 -9.74 -2.95 -32.00
C ALA A 313 -8.89 -3.07 -30.71
N LEU A 314 -7.62 -2.66 -30.77
CA LEU A 314 -6.75 -2.62 -29.60
C LEU A 314 -7.14 -1.56 -28.58
N LEU A 315 -7.66 -0.40 -29.03
CA LEU A 315 -8.02 0.69 -28.13
C LEU A 315 -9.07 0.28 -27.10
N ASP A 316 -10.01 -0.60 -27.45
CA ASP A 316 -11.00 -1.10 -26.50
C ASP A 316 -10.34 -1.90 -25.36
N HIS A 317 -9.44 -2.84 -25.71
CA HIS A 317 -8.66 -3.60 -24.74
C HIS A 317 -7.72 -2.74 -23.91
N PHE A 318 -7.05 -1.78 -24.54
CA PHE A 318 -6.15 -0.83 -23.90
C PHE A 318 -6.87 -0.01 -22.83
N LEU A 319 -8.08 0.48 -23.13
CA LEU A 319 -8.88 1.23 -22.16
C LEU A 319 -9.50 0.32 -21.10
N MET A 320 -9.96 -0.88 -21.45
CA MET A 320 -10.38 -1.86 -20.46
C MET A 320 -9.28 -2.09 -19.42
N HIS A 321 -8.05 -2.32 -19.89
CA HIS A 321 -6.92 -2.57 -19.01
C HIS A 321 -6.52 -1.34 -18.16
N TYR A 322 -6.20 -0.22 -18.79
CA TYR A 322 -5.64 0.92 -18.03
C TYR A 322 -6.68 1.76 -17.29
N ARG A 323 -7.87 1.95 -17.89
CA ARG A 323 -8.93 2.81 -17.32
C ARG A 323 -9.84 2.03 -16.38
N HIS A 324 -10.23 0.81 -16.74
CA HIS A 324 -11.17 0.02 -15.95
C HIS A 324 -10.47 -0.90 -14.94
N GLU A 325 -9.51 -1.74 -15.36
CA GLU A 325 -8.81 -2.68 -14.46
C GLU A 325 -7.79 -1.98 -13.54
N LEU A 326 -6.91 -1.14 -14.10
CA LEU A 326 -5.86 -0.44 -13.34
C LEU A 326 -6.33 0.90 -12.73
N GLY A 327 -7.57 1.31 -13.03
CA GLY A 327 -8.24 2.42 -12.33
C GLY A 327 -7.70 3.82 -12.59
N ILE A 328 -7.02 4.07 -13.72
CA ILE A 328 -6.56 5.43 -14.07
C ILE A 328 -7.77 6.31 -14.35
N ALA A 329 -7.87 7.49 -13.73
CA ALA A 329 -9.03 8.35 -13.92
C ALA A 329 -9.16 8.88 -15.37
N ALA A 330 -10.38 9.03 -15.88
CA ALA A 330 -10.64 9.37 -17.29
C ALA A 330 -10.04 10.73 -17.68
N GLU A 331 -10.06 11.69 -16.76
CA GLU A 331 -9.48 13.03 -16.95
C GLU A 331 -7.94 13.02 -17.05
N ARG A 332 -7.31 11.91 -16.61
CA ARG A 332 -5.85 11.68 -16.65
C ARG A 332 -5.42 10.81 -17.83
N CYS A 333 -6.35 10.41 -18.70
CA CYS A 333 -6.04 9.78 -19.97
C CYS A 333 -5.77 10.87 -21.02
N VAL A 334 -4.51 11.01 -21.41
CA VAL A 334 -4.04 11.96 -22.44
C VAL A 334 -3.77 11.20 -23.74
N LEU A 335 -4.83 11.07 -24.54
CA LEU A 335 -4.77 10.32 -25.81
C LEU A 335 -4.64 11.27 -26.99
N ILE A 336 -3.73 10.95 -27.90
CA ILE A 336 -3.56 11.64 -29.19
C ILE A 336 -3.99 10.69 -30.29
N LEU A 337 -5.09 11.01 -30.99
CA LEU A 337 -5.56 10.26 -32.15
C LEU A 337 -4.94 10.87 -33.41
N GLN A 338 -4.02 10.13 -34.01
CA GLN A 338 -3.30 10.52 -35.22
C GLN A 338 -4.02 10.03 -36.47
N ARG A 339 -4.12 10.89 -37.48
CA ARG A 339 -4.68 10.57 -38.80
C ARG A 339 -3.85 11.20 -39.91
N PRO A 340 -3.67 10.51 -41.05
CA PRO A 340 -2.82 11.01 -42.13
C PRO A 340 -3.46 12.19 -42.88
N ASP A 341 -4.79 12.27 -42.91
CA ASP A 341 -5.52 13.27 -43.71
C ASP A 341 -6.71 13.91 -42.97
N GLN A 342 -7.29 14.94 -43.59
CA GLN A 342 -8.41 15.72 -43.04
C GLN A 342 -9.73 14.94 -42.99
N SER A 343 -9.88 13.84 -43.72
CA SER A 343 -11.07 13.01 -43.68
C SER A 343 -11.05 12.12 -42.43
N TRP A 344 -12.19 12.04 -41.71
CA TRP A 344 -12.32 11.13 -40.57
C TRP A 344 -13.69 10.47 -40.57
N LYS A 345 -13.91 9.59 -41.55
CA LYS A 345 -15.19 8.90 -41.79
C LYS A 345 -15.73 8.20 -40.54
N ASP A 346 -14.84 7.61 -39.74
CA ASP A 346 -15.21 6.86 -38.53
C ASP A 346 -15.14 7.65 -37.22
N ARG A 347 -15.02 8.99 -37.24
CA ARG A 347 -14.87 9.80 -36.01
C ARG A 347 -15.94 9.50 -34.95
N LYS A 348 -17.19 9.30 -35.36
CA LYS A 348 -18.31 8.93 -34.47
C LYS A 348 -18.04 7.61 -33.74
N LYS A 349 -17.48 6.61 -34.43
CA LYS A 349 -17.14 5.30 -33.87
C LYS A 349 -16.04 5.43 -32.81
N TRP A 350 -14.97 6.17 -33.11
CA TRP A 350 -13.87 6.43 -32.17
C TRP A 350 -14.32 7.22 -30.93
N THR A 351 -15.07 8.31 -31.14
CA THR A 351 -15.62 9.12 -30.05
C THR A 351 -16.61 8.34 -29.19
N SER A 352 -17.43 7.47 -29.78
CA SER A 352 -18.33 6.58 -29.04
C SER A 352 -17.55 5.59 -28.16
N LEU A 353 -16.48 5.00 -28.67
CA LEU A 353 -15.60 4.12 -27.88
C LEU A 353 -15.00 4.87 -26.68
N LEU A 354 -14.43 6.07 -26.88
CA LEU A 354 -13.87 6.87 -25.79
C LEU A 354 -14.92 7.27 -24.74
N ARG A 355 -16.14 7.61 -25.18
CA ARG A 355 -17.26 7.93 -24.28
C ARG A 355 -17.68 6.74 -23.41
N ARG A 356 -17.60 5.50 -23.90
CA ARG A 356 -17.85 4.30 -23.07
C ARG A 356 -16.93 4.23 -21.84
N TYR A 357 -15.73 4.78 -21.95
CA TYR A 357 -14.74 4.85 -20.87
C TYR A 357 -14.72 6.21 -20.14
N ALA A 358 -15.77 7.03 -20.32
CA ALA A 358 -15.90 8.38 -19.78
C ALA A 358 -14.79 9.37 -20.21
N ILE A 359 -14.08 9.10 -21.31
CA ILE A 359 -13.06 10.00 -21.85
C ILE A 359 -13.76 11.01 -22.77
N GLY A 360 -14.05 12.19 -22.20
CA GLY A 360 -14.75 13.27 -22.89
C GLY A 360 -13.88 14.11 -23.83
N SER A 361 -12.56 14.11 -23.63
CA SER A 361 -11.62 14.92 -24.41
C SER A 361 -10.35 14.14 -24.76
N PHE A 362 -9.95 14.26 -26.03
CA PHE A 362 -8.72 13.71 -26.60
C PHE A 362 -8.15 14.73 -27.60
N HIS A 363 -6.91 14.53 -28.01
CA HIS A 363 -6.24 15.43 -28.95
C HIS A 363 -6.23 14.81 -30.35
N GLU A 364 -6.46 15.62 -31.38
CA GLU A 364 -6.39 15.19 -32.78
C GLU A 364 -5.07 15.67 -33.38
N TRP A 365 -4.33 14.77 -34.03
CA TRP A 365 -3.17 15.12 -34.84
C TRP A 365 -3.43 14.73 -36.29
N VAL A 366 -3.54 15.73 -37.17
CA VAL A 366 -3.65 15.53 -38.62
C VAL A 366 -2.29 15.70 -39.26
N GLY A 367 -1.85 14.67 -39.98
CA GLY A 367 -0.59 14.65 -40.71
C GLY A 367 0.08 13.28 -40.59
N GLU A 368 1.01 13.02 -41.51
CA GLU A 368 1.81 11.80 -41.51
C GLU A 368 2.56 11.60 -40.19
N TYR A 369 2.66 10.35 -39.74
CA TYR A 369 3.36 10.04 -38.49
C TYR A 369 4.87 10.33 -38.61
N ASP A 370 5.39 11.15 -37.70
CA ASP A 370 6.81 11.25 -37.38
C ASP A 370 7.04 11.33 -35.85
N SER A 371 8.15 10.77 -35.39
CA SER A 371 8.45 10.66 -33.95
C SER A 371 8.79 11.99 -33.28
N ALA A 372 9.27 13.00 -34.02
CA ALA A 372 9.60 14.30 -33.47
C ALA A 372 8.34 15.12 -33.19
N THR A 373 7.41 15.18 -34.15
CA THR A 373 6.10 15.82 -33.96
C THR A 373 5.29 15.11 -32.89
N MET A 374 5.28 13.78 -32.88
CA MET A 374 4.62 12.99 -31.84
C MET A 374 5.11 13.38 -30.43
N MET A 375 6.42 13.44 -30.22
CA MET A 375 7.00 13.82 -28.92
C MET A 375 6.70 15.28 -28.55
N LYS A 376 6.74 16.19 -29.52
CA LYS A 376 6.39 17.60 -29.32
C LYS A 376 4.95 17.75 -28.84
N LEU A 377 3.99 17.19 -29.59
CA LEU A 377 2.56 17.25 -29.27
C LEU A 377 2.26 16.61 -27.92
N ARG A 378 2.90 15.48 -27.62
CA ARG A 378 2.77 14.83 -26.32
C ARG A 378 3.17 15.75 -25.17
N LYS A 379 4.35 16.38 -25.24
CA LYS A 379 4.82 17.30 -24.19
C LYS A 379 3.86 18.49 -24.03
N GLU A 380 3.39 19.04 -25.15
CA GLU A 380 2.42 20.13 -25.17
C GLU A 380 1.10 19.75 -24.49
N TYR A 381 0.53 18.59 -24.82
CA TYR A 381 -0.75 18.17 -24.26
C TYR A 381 -0.67 17.70 -22.80
N LEU A 382 0.44 17.10 -22.39
CA LEU A 382 0.69 16.82 -20.97
C LEU A 382 0.76 18.13 -20.17
N HIS A 383 1.41 19.16 -20.71
CA HIS A 383 1.46 20.49 -20.09
C HIS A 383 0.06 21.14 -20.01
N GLN A 384 -0.72 21.11 -21.11
CA GLN A 384 -2.10 21.61 -21.14
C GLN A 384 -3.02 20.89 -20.13
N ARG A 385 -2.72 19.63 -19.81
CA ARG A 385 -3.44 18.83 -18.81
C ARG A 385 -2.99 19.07 -17.37
N GLY A 386 -2.05 20.00 -17.14
CA GLY A 386 -1.59 20.38 -15.82
C GLY A 386 -0.77 19.30 -15.12
N VAL A 387 -0.03 18.50 -15.90
CA VAL A 387 0.99 17.60 -15.38
C VAL A 387 2.09 18.42 -14.71
N ARG A 388 2.43 18.03 -13.49
CA ARG A 388 3.47 18.62 -12.64
C ARG A 388 4.69 17.70 -12.62
N GLY A 389 5.83 18.23 -12.19
CA GLY A 389 7.04 17.42 -12.02
C GLY A 389 6.86 16.27 -11.04
N ASP A 390 5.91 16.39 -10.10
CA ASP A 390 5.61 15.36 -9.11
C ASP A 390 4.62 14.27 -9.53
N ASP A 391 4.02 14.42 -10.70
CA ASP A 391 3.15 13.40 -11.28
C ASP A 391 3.96 12.27 -11.92
N TRP A 392 3.28 11.17 -12.19
CA TRP A 392 3.83 10.02 -12.91
C TRP A 392 3.14 9.85 -14.26
N LEU A 393 3.95 9.65 -15.29
CA LEU A 393 3.54 9.43 -16.66
C LEU A 393 3.63 7.94 -16.96
N LEU A 394 2.49 7.32 -17.26
CA LEU A 394 2.39 5.97 -17.78
C LEU A 394 2.45 6.02 -19.31
N HIS A 395 3.61 5.66 -19.85
CA HIS A 395 3.97 5.73 -21.25
C HIS A 395 3.89 4.36 -21.90
N VAL A 396 2.78 4.11 -22.59
CA VAL A 396 2.51 2.83 -23.23
C VAL A 396 1.93 3.04 -24.62
N ASP A 397 2.35 2.20 -25.56
CA ASP A 397 1.77 2.18 -26.91
C ASP A 397 0.42 1.43 -26.86
N SER A 398 -0.49 1.70 -27.80
CA SER A 398 -1.83 1.10 -27.78
C SER A 398 -1.85 -0.42 -27.95
N ASP A 399 -0.75 -1.01 -28.41
CA ASP A 399 -0.53 -2.45 -28.55
C ASP A 399 0.23 -3.06 -27.37
N MET A 400 0.34 -2.35 -26.25
CA MET A 400 1.12 -2.73 -25.08
C MET A 400 0.30 -2.70 -23.80
N LEU A 401 0.21 -3.83 -23.09
CA LEU A 401 -0.41 -3.96 -21.77
C LEU A 401 0.64 -4.34 -20.72
N ILE A 402 0.59 -3.72 -19.54
CA ILE A 402 1.57 -4.00 -18.47
C ILE A 402 0.98 -4.98 -17.48
N GLU A 403 1.72 -6.04 -17.20
CA GLU A 403 1.39 -6.94 -16.11
C GLU A 403 1.97 -6.41 -14.80
N LEU A 404 1.09 -6.13 -13.83
CA LEU A 404 1.51 -5.80 -12.48
C LEU A 404 1.87 -7.06 -11.70
N PRO A 405 2.97 -7.07 -10.93
CA PRO A 405 3.31 -8.21 -10.11
C PRO A 405 2.33 -8.34 -8.93
N ALA A 406 2.10 -9.57 -8.46
CA ALA A 406 1.13 -9.85 -7.38
C ALA A 406 1.34 -9.01 -6.11
N TRP A 407 2.58 -8.63 -5.80
CA TRP A 407 2.93 -7.80 -4.64
C TRP A 407 2.61 -6.30 -4.82
N ALA A 408 2.44 -5.82 -6.05
CA ALA A 408 1.97 -4.47 -6.35
C ALA A 408 0.69 -4.51 -7.19
N PRO A 409 -0.47 -4.84 -6.57
CA PRO A 409 -1.75 -4.92 -7.27
C PRO A 409 -2.25 -3.58 -7.84
N THR A 410 -1.53 -2.47 -7.64
CA THR A 410 -1.87 -1.15 -8.18
C THR A 410 -0.61 -0.42 -8.63
N LEU A 411 -0.77 0.47 -9.62
CA LEU A 411 0.32 1.34 -10.07
C LEU A 411 0.86 2.22 -8.94
N HIS A 412 0.02 2.65 -7.99
CA HIS A 412 0.45 3.44 -6.84
C HIS A 412 1.40 2.65 -5.93
N ARG A 413 1.08 1.38 -5.60
CA ARG A 413 1.99 0.53 -4.81
C ARG A 413 3.30 0.23 -5.54
N LEU A 414 3.23 0.05 -6.87
CA LEU A 414 4.42 -0.14 -7.69
C LEU A 414 5.34 1.08 -7.62
N ILE A 415 4.78 2.27 -7.84
CA ILE A 415 5.51 3.55 -7.79
C ILE A 415 6.06 3.80 -6.38
N GLU A 416 5.23 3.61 -5.35
CA GLU A 416 5.62 3.77 -3.95
C GLU A 416 6.82 2.90 -3.62
N ARG A 417 6.80 1.62 -3.99
CA ARG A 417 7.95 0.74 -3.76
C ARG A 417 9.16 1.19 -4.56
N ALA A 418 9.02 1.53 -5.84
CA ALA A 418 10.13 2.00 -6.68
C ALA A 418 10.83 3.23 -6.07
N VAL A 419 10.04 4.18 -5.56
CA VAL A 419 10.52 5.39 -4.89
C VAL A 419 11.18 5.03 -3.56
N VAL A 420 10.56 4.19 -2.73
CA VAL A 420 11.08 3.82 -1.40
C VAL A 420 12.37 3.00 -1.49
N THR A 421 12.44 2.03 -2.41
CA THR A 421 13.58 1.10 -2.47
C THR A 421 14.78 1.65 -3.23
N SER A 422 14.54 2.52 -4.21
CA SER A 422 15.58 2.93 -5.18
C SER A 422 15.57 4.42 -5.49
N ASN A 423 14.76 5.23 -4.80
CA ASN A 423 14.53 6.64 -5.13
C ASN A 423 14.21 6.84 -6.63
N ALA A 424 13.48 5.87 -7.20
CA ALA A 424 13.30 5.78 -8.63
C ALA A 424 12.43 6.94 -9.15
N THR A 425 12.88 7.52 -10.25
CA THR A 425 12.12 8.49 -11.05
C THR A 425 11.65 7.88 -12.38
N ALA A 426 12.05 6.65 -12.70
CA ALA A 426 11.61 5.89 -13.86
C ALA A 426 11.55 4.37 -13.59
N ILE A 427 10.68 3.65 -14.31
CA ILE A 427 10.53 2.18 -14.23
C ILE A 427 10.55 1.59 -15.64
N LEU A 428 11.35 0.54 -15.81
CA LEU A 428 11.49 -0.21 -17.05
C LEU A 428 10.55 -1.42 -17.08
N ALA A 429 10.19 -1.82 -18.29
CA ALA A 429 9.56 -3.10 -18.58
C ALA A 429 10.33 -3.86 -19.67
N LEU A 430 10.34 -5.18 -19.58
CA LEU A 430 10.77 -6.08 -20.64
C LEU A 430 9.60 -6.36 -21.59
N TYR A 431 9.88 -6.37 -22.88
CA TYR A 431 8.91 -6.79 -23.87
C TYR A 431 8.64 -8.29 -23.79
N VAL A 432 7.36 -8.63 -23.84
CA VAL A 432 6.86 -10.00 -24.00
C VAL A 432 5.94 -9.99 -25.21
N ASP A 433 6.36 -10.58 -26.33
CA ASP A 433 5.52 -10.61 -27.52
C ASP A 433 4.45 -11.70 -27.38
N ARG A 434 3.18 -11.35 -27.55
CA ARG A 434 2.06 -12.26 -27.44
C ARG A 434 1.62 -12.75 -28.81
N VAL A 435 1.62 -14.06 -29.00
CA VAL A 435 1.38 -14.72 -30.28
C VAL A 435 0.22 -15.73 -30.14
N SER A 436 -0.51 -15.94 -31.23
CA SER A 436 -1.56 -16.97 -31.32
C SER A 436 -1.00 -18.36 -31.03
N ALA A 437 -1.87 -19.30 -30.66
CA ALA A 437 -1.48 -20.65 -30.24
C ALA A 437 -0.65 -21.42 -31.28
N ASP A 438 -0.85 -21.14 -32.56
CA ASP A 438 -0.19 -21.78 -33.70
C ASP A 438 0.83 -20.87 -34.41
N GLY A 439 1.05 -19.66 -33.91
CA GLY A 439 1.92 -18.67 -34.56
C GLY A 439 1.27 -17.89 -35.71
N SER A 440 0.03 -18.20 -36.09
CA SER A 440 -0.69 -17.50 -37.16
C SER A 440 -0.86 -15.99 -36.88
N ILE A 441 -1.16 -15.21 -37.92
CA ILE A 441 -1.50 -13.78 -37.82
C ILE A 441 -3.00 -13.64 -38.08
N PRO A 442 -3.86 -13.59 -37.04
CA PRO A 442 -5.30 -13.46 -37.23
C PRO A 442 -5.66 -12.18 -37.97
N SER A 443 -6.68 -12.17 -38.83
CA SER A 443 -7.10 -10.97 -39.56
C SER A 443 -7.77 -9.91 -38.66
N SER A 444 -8.25 -10.30 -37.49
CA SER A 444 -8.95 -9.44 -36.53
C SER A 444 -8.86 -10.03 -35.12
N ILE A 445 -9.17 -9.20 -34.11
CA ILE A 445 -9.29 -9.60 -32.71
C ILE A 445 -10.73 -9.37 -32.23
N ALA A 446 -11.19 -10.21 -31.30
CA ALA A 446 -12.47 -10.04 -30.63
C ALA A 446 -12.38 -8.91 -29.59
N PRO A 447 -13.41 -8.05 -29.45
CA PRO A 447 -13.45 -6.99 -28.42
C PRO A 447 -13.67 -7.57 -27.01
N PRO A 448 -13.46 -6.78 -25.94
CA PRO A 448 -13.84 -7.17 -24.58
C PRO A 448 -15.32 -7.62 -24.51
N PRO A 449 -15.66 -8.63 -23.68
CA PRO A 449 -14.84 -9.23 -22.62
C PRO A 449 -13.87 -10.34 -23.08
N ALA A 450 -13.82 -10.68 -24.37
CA ALA A 450 -12.91 -11.72 -24.86
C ALA A 450 -11.46 -11.33 -24.59
N SER A 451 -10.73 -12.15 -23.84
CA SER A 451 -9.40 -11.79 -23.35
C SER A 451 -8.37 -11.77 -24.47
N LEU A 452 -7.54 -10.71 -24.54
CA LEU A 452 -6.34 -10.73 -25.41
C LEU A 452 -5.35 -11.83 -25.00
N TRP A 453 -5.29 -12.14 -23.70
CA TRP A 453 -4.44 -13.19 -23.16
C TRP A 453 -4.82 -14.57 -23.70
N GLU A 454 -6.12 -14.81 -23.91
CA GLU A 454 -6.65 -16.06 -24.49
C GLU A 454 -6.52 -16.08 -26.01
N GLN A 455 -6.72 -14.95 -26.68
CA GLN A 455 -6.55 -14.82 -28.14
C GLN A 455 -5.09 -14.98 -28.59
N PHE A 456 -4.14 -14.57 -27.74
CA PHE A 456 -2.70 -14.68 -27.98
C PHE A 456 -2.02 -15.35 -26.77
N PRO A 457 -2.17 -16.68 -26.59
CA PRO A 457 -1.75 -17.37 -25.37
C PRO A 457 -0.23 -17.54 -25.25
N LEU A 458 0.50 -17.52 -26.36
CA LEU A 458 1.94 -17.77 -26.34
C LEU A 458 2.72 -16.50 -26.00
N GLN A 459 3.75 -16.67 -25.17
CA GLN A 459 4.73 -15.64 -24.86
C GLN A 459 6.00 -15.92 -25.64
N CYS A 460 6.47 -14.95 -26.39
CA CYS A 460 7.57 -15.12 -27.32
C CYS A 460 8.54 -13.95 -27.24
N ASP A 461 9.78 -14.19 -27.66
CA ASP A 461 10.77 -13.14 -27.85
C ASP A 461 10.92 -12.77 -29.33
N VAL A 462 9.85 -12.26 -29.94
CA VAL A 462 9.92 -11.83 -31.35
C VAL A 462 10.76 -10.56 -31.46
N SER A 463 10.66 -9.65 -30.49
CA SER A 463 11.26 -8.33 -30.52
C SER A 463 12.79 -8.37 -30.41
N VAL A 464 13.38 -9.28 -29.62
CA VAL A 464 14.85 -9.42 -29.56
C VAL A 464 15.33 -10.50 -30.52
N SER A 465 14.70 -11.68 -30.57
CA SER A 465 15.22 -12.79 -31.40
C SER A 465 15.04 -12.57 -32.90
N ILE A 466 13.91 -12.00 -33.35
CA ILE A 466 13.63 -11.77 -34.78
C ILE A 466 13.90 -10.31 -35.18
N ILE A 467 13.26 -9.36 -34.49
CA ILE A 467 13.28 -7.94 -34.87
C ILE A 467 14.64 -7.29 -34.56
N LYS A 468 15.39 -7.82 -33.58
CA LYS A 468 16.66 -7.27 -33.09
C LYS A 468 16.48 -5.83 -32.58
N ALA A 469 15.43 -5.57 -31.80
CA ALA A 469 15.05 -4.25 -31.29
C ALA A 469 15.94 -3.75 -30.11
N GLY A 470 17.19 -4.20 -30.00
CA GLY A 470 18.08 -3.87 -28.88
C GLY A 470 17.85 -4.75 -27.65
N GLN A 471 17.95 -4.19 -26.45
CA GLN A 471 17.87 -4.94 -25.17
C GLN A 471 16.46 -5.44 -24.80
N GLY A 472 15.44 -5.18 -25.64
CA GLY A 472 14.08 -5.65 -25.37
C GLY A 472 13.39 -4.95 -24.20
N GLN A 473 13.79 -3.71 -23.88
CA GLN A 473 13.27 -2.95 -22.74
C GLN A 473 12.64 -1.62 -23.18
N LYS A 474 11.70 -1.12 -22.38
CA LYS A 474 11.08 0.20 -22.53
C LYS A 474 10.83 0.86 -21.17
N VAL A 475 11.05 2.16 -21.08
CA VAL A 475 10.55 2.94 -19.94
C VAL A 475 9.02 3.09 -20.05
N VAL A 476 8.32 2.59 -19.04
CA VAL A 476 6.85 2.57 -19.03
C VAL A 476 6.27 3.54 -18.02
N LEU A 477 6.99 3.87 -16.96
CA LEU A 477 6.58 4.85 -15.96
C LEU A 477 7.74 5.80 -15.69
N TYR A 478 7.48 7.10 -15.65
CA TYR A 478 8.49 8.08 -15.25
C TYR A 478 7.86 9.38 -14.72
N ARG A 479 8.66 10.17 -14.03
CA ARG A 479 8.24 11.44 -13.43
C ARG A 479 7.91 12.50 -14.48
N GLY A 480 6.92 13.35 -14.20
CA GLY A 480 6.38 14.34 -15.15
C GLY A 480 7.35 15.45 -15.56
N ASP A 481 8.45 15.63 -14.83
CA ASP A 481 9.55 16.55 -15.15
C ASP A 481 10.59 15.93 -16.10
N LEU A 482 10.57 14.61 -16.30
CA LEU A 482 11.50 13.91 -17.17
C LEU A 482 10.98 13.82 -18.62
N SER A 483 11.92 13.67 -19.53
CA SER A 483 11.71 13.55 -20.97
C SER A 483 12.19 12.18 -21.47
N ALA A 484 11.33 11.47 -22.19
CA ALA A 484 11.74 10.25 -22.88
C ALA A 484 12.41 10.58 -24.24
N ASN A 485 13.27 9.68 -24.72
CA ASN A 485 13.85 9.76 -26.05
C ASN A 485 12.77 9.60 -27.14
N ARG A 486 13.12 9.86 -28.41
CA ARG A 486 12.16 9.82 -29.53
C ARG A 486 11.44 8.47 -29.71
N GLY A 487 12.06 7.38 -29.28
CA GLY A 487 11.48 6.04 -29.33
C GLY A 487 10.70 5.65 -28.07
N GLY A 488 10.72 6.50 -27.04
CA GLY A 488 10.10 6.21 -25.75
C GLY A 488 10.75 5.08 -24.96
N GLY A 489 11.94 4.63 -25.36
CA GLY A 489 12.61 3.47 -24.75
C GLY A 489 13.42 3.82 -23.50
N GLN A 490 13.87 5.07 -23.39
CA GLN A 490 14.75 5.56 -22.32
C GLN A 490 14.41 7.01 -21.98
N ILE A 491 14.75 7.44 -20.77
CA ILE A 491 14.79 8.84 -20.33
C ILE A 491 16.11 9.48 -20.77
N ILE A 492 16.04 10.72 -21.27
CA ILE A 492 17.22 11.47 -21.76
C ILE A 492 17.85 12.38 -20.70
N ASP A 493 17.10 12.70 -19.64
CA ASP A 493 17.58 13.55 -18.55
C ASP A 493 18.60 12.81 -17.67
N ALA A 494 19.70 13.49 -17.35
CA ALA A 494 20.81 12.90 -16.60
C ALA A 494 20.45 12.53 -15.15
N ASP A 495 19.43 13.16 -14.58
CA ASP A 495 18.94 12.94 -13.21
C ASP A 495 17.89 11.80 -13.14
N ALA A 496 17.73 11.04 -14.23
CA ALA A 496 16.86 9.87 -14.25
C ALA A 496 17.44 8.72 -13.43
N HIS A 497 16.65 8.24 -12.46
CA HIS A 497 16.96 7.10 -11.61
C HIS A 497 15.98 5.98 -11.91
N TYR A 498 16.46 4.92 -12.55
CA TYR A 498 15.64 3.74 -12.79
C TYR A 498 15.50 2.91 -11.52
N SER A 499 14.35 2.25 -11.38
CA SER A 499 14.14 1.36 -10.23
C SER A 499 15.06 0.15 -10.26
N ASP A 500 15.55 -0.24 -9.09
CA ASP A 500 16.33 -1.48 -8.87
C ASP A 500 15.44 -2.73 -8.76
N MET A 501 14.12 -2.55 -8.83
CA MET A 501 13.18 -3.67 -8.85
C MET A 501 13.33 -4.48 -10.14
N PRO A 502 12.97 -5.79 -10.12
CA PRO A 502 12.84 -6.56 -11.36
C PRO A 502 11.97 -5.80 -12.37
N PRO A 503 12.38 -5.72 -13.65
CA PRO A 503 11.64 -4.97 -14.65
C PRO A 503 10.23 -5.55 -14.81
N LEU A 504 9.26 -4.67 -15.06
CA LEU A 504 7.89 -5.08 -15.35
C LEU A 504 7.82 -5.90 -16.64
N ARG A 505 6.67 -6.52 -16.89
CA ARG A 505 6.40 -7.20 -18.15
C ARG A 505 5.45 -6.35 -18.97
N ALA A 506 5.90 -5.93 -20.15
CA ALA A 506 5.12 -5.20 -21.13
C ALA A 506 4.74 -6.16 -22.27
N HIS A 507 3.48 -6.60 -22.27
CA HIS A 507 2.95 -7.56 -23.23
C HIS A 507 2.51 -6.87 -24.52
N HIS A 508 3.10 -7.28 -25.64
CA HIS A 508 2.84 -6.73 -26.96
C HIS A 508 1.84 -7.56 -27.75
N PHE A 509 0.73 -6.93 -28.14
CA PHE A 509 -0.34 -7.53 -28.95
C PHE A 509 -0.39 -6.88 -30.34
N LYS A 510 0.61 -7.16 -31.18
CA LYS A 510 0.76 -6.53 -32.51
C LYS A 510 0.70 -7.50 -33.70
N PHE A 511 0.52 -8.79 -33.44
CA PHE A 511 0.61 -9.85 -34.46
C PHE A 511 -0.75 -10.27 -35.02
N PHE A 512 -1.48 -9.30 -35.60
CA PHE A 512 -2.78 -9.52 -36.23
C PHE A 512 -3.06 -8.45 -37.31
N GLY A 513 -4.18 -8.58 -38.01
CA GLY A 513 -4.62 -7.65 -39.06
C GLY A 513 -3.73 -7.67 -40.30
N ASN A 514 -3.62 -6.53 -40.97
CA ASN A 514 -2.82 -6.37 -42.19
C ASN A 514 -1.33 -6.13 -41.88
N LEU A 515 -0.74 -6.92 -40.99
CA LEU A 515 0.63 -6.70 -40.49
C LEU A 515 1.68 -6.62 -41.61
N ARG A 516 1.58 -7.47 -42.64
CA ARG A 516 2.52 -7.46 -43.78
C ARG A 516 2.49 -6.14 -44.54
N GLU A 517 1.30 -5.69 -44.93
CA GLU A 517 1.09 -4.42 -45.64
C GLU A 517 1.54 -3.23 -44.77
N TYR A 518 1.26 -3.27 -43.47
CA TYR A 518 1.71 -2.27 -42.52
C TYR A 518 3.25 -2.19 -42.47
N LEU A 519 3.95 -3.33 -42.41
CA LEU A 519 5.41 -3.36 -42.41
C LEU A 519 6.00 -2.81 -43.70
N GLU A 520 5.43 -3.15 -44.86
CA GLU A 520 5.88 -2.62 -46.17
C GLU A 520 5.77 -1.10 -46.25
N LYS A 521 4.61 -0.55 -45.86
CA LYS A 521 4.38 0.91 -45.78
C LYS A 521 5.36 1.57 -44.80
N ARG A 522 5.55 0.97 -43.63
CA ARG A 522 6.46 1.47 -42.58
C ARG A 522 7.92 1.46 -43.04
N ILE A 523 8.37 0.42 -43.75
CA ILE A 523 9.73 0.34 -44.32
C ILE A 523 9.95 1.44 -45.33
N ALA A 524 9.03 1.62 -46.30
CA ALA A 524 9.13 2.66 -47.31
C ALA A 524 9.22 4.07 -46.66
N ARG A 525 8.37 4.33 -45.66
CA ARG A 525 8.35 5.59 -44.92
C ARG A 525 9.63 5.82 -44.11
N TYR A 526 10.11 4.82 -43.39
CA TYR A 526 11.32 4.97 -42.58
C TYR A 526 12.57 5.16 -43.44
N LYS A 527 12.63 4.55 -44.62
CA LYS A 527 13.66 4.86 -45.63
C LYS A 527 13.57 6.31 -46.11
N SER A 528 12.37 6.81 -46.42
CA SER A 528 12.20 8.21 -46.86
C SER A 528 12.56 9.24 -45.78
N LEU A 529 12.48 8.86 -44.50
CA LEU A 529 12.85 9.70 -43.35
C LEU A 529 14.30 9.47 -42.87
N HIS A 530 15.11 8.69 -43.60
CA HIS A 530 16.47 8.31 -43.22
C HIS A 530 16.59 7.69 -41.82
N MET A 531 15.54 7.01 -41.37
CA MET A 531 15.46 6.36 -40.06
C MET A 531 16.08 4.97 -40.11
N LYS A 532 17.11 4.70 -39.30
CA LYS A 532 17.85 3.42 -39.34
C LYS A 532 16.99 2.19 -39.03
N TRP A 533 15.91 2.35 -38.27
CA TRP A 533 15.04 1.27 -37.77
C TRP A 533 14.06 0.68 -38.81
N TRP A 534 14.16 1.06 -40.09
CA TRP A 534 13.43 0.34 -41.16
C TRP A 534 13.89 -1.12 -41.26
N ASP A 535 15.16 -1.40 -40.90
CA ASP A 535 15.78 -2.73 -40.89
C ASP A 535 15.08 -3.70 -39.91
N GLN A 536 14.60 -3.20 -38.78
CA GLN A 536 13.81 -3.95 -37.79
C GLN A 536 12.50 -4.44 -38.39
N SER A 537 11.81 -3.57 -39.14
CA SER A 537 10.56 -3.91 -39.82
C SER A 537 10.80 -4.89 -40.97
N GLN A 538 11.92 -4.73 -41.68
CA GLN A 538 12.34 -5.63 -42.75
C GLN A 538 12.58 -7.06 -42.23
N ARG A 539 13.30 -7.22 -41.12
CA ARG A 539 13.55 -8.55 -40.52
C ARG A 539 12.27 -9.29 -40.18
N LEU A 540 11.29 -8.60 -39.58
CA LEU A 540 9.99 -9.21 -39.30
C LEU A 540 9.24 -9.58 -40.58
N LEU A 541 9.24 -8.70 -41.59
CA LEU A 541 8.60 -8.96 -42.87
C LEU A 541 9.24 -10.18 -43.58
N ASP A 542 10.56 -10.30 -43.55
CA ASP A 542 11.28 -11.43 -44.15
C ASP A 542 10.93 -12.75 -43.46
N THR A 543 10.80 -12.75 -42.12
CA THR A 543 10.28 -13.92 -41.38
C THR A 543 8.85 -14.26 -41.81
N LEU A 544 7.95 -13.27 -41.92
CA LEU A 544 6.56 -13.48 -42.35
C LEU A 544 6.43 -13.87 -43.83
N LYS A 545 7.47 -13.69 -44.65
CA LYS A 545 7.54 -14.19 -46.03
C LYS A 545 8.02 -15.65 -46.09
N LYS A 546 8.91 -16.04 -45.18
CA LYS A 546 9.45 -17.40 -45.08
C LYS A 546 8.50 -18.36 -44.36
N HIS A 547 7.68 -17.86 -43.43
CA HIS A 547 6.78 -18.64 -42.61
C HIS A 547 5.33 -18.15 -42.75
N ALA A 548 4.35 -19.04 -42.55
CA ALA A 548 2.93 -18.69 -42.57
C ALA A 548 2.49 -17.82 -41.36
N GLY A 549 3.39 -17.58 -40.41
CA GLY A 549 3.17 -16.78 -39.21
C GLY A 549 4.48 -16.58 -38.43
N ILE A 550 4.39 -16.30 -37.13
CA ILE A 550 5.54 -16.30 -36.22
C ILE A 550 5.96 -17.75 -35.94
N PRO A 551 7.24 -18.12 -36.15
CA PRO A 551 7.71 -19.46 -35.82
C PRO A 551 7.69 -19.69 -34.31
N VAL A 552 6.83 -20.60 -33.83
CA VAL A 552 6.65 -20.87 -32.39
C VAL A 552 7.88 -21.57 -31.80
N VAL A 553 8.37 -22.61 -32.48
CA VAL A 553 9.53 -23.39 -32.02
C VAL A 553 10.79 -22.52 -32.07
N GLY A 554 11.49 -22.43 -30.94
CA GLY A 554 12.73 -21.67 -30.79
C GLY A 554 12.57 -20.18 -30.48
N VAL A 555 11.36 -19.61 -30.62
CA VAL A 555 11.07 -18.19 -30.30
C VAL A 555 10.13 -18.05 -29.10
N CYS A 556 9.19 -18.97 -28.92
CA CYS A 556 8.20 -18.94 -27.84
C CYS A 556 8.54 -19.86 -26.65
N ASN A 557 9.55 -20.73 -26.79
CA ASN A 557 10.03 -21.64 -25.74
C ASN A 557 11.34 -21.19 -25.08
N GLN A 558 11.79 -19.97 -25.37
CA GLN A 558 12.98 -19.40 -24.72
C GLN A 558 12.55 -18.83 -23.35
N PRO A 559 13.25 -19.12 -22.24
CA PRO A 559 13.08 -18.33 -21.03
C PRO A 559 13.35 -16.87 -21.42
N THR A 560 12.32 -16.03 -21.32
CA THR A 560 12.38 -14.62 -21.73
C THR A 560 13.64 -13.98 -21.15
N HIS A 561 14.52 -13.51 -22.04
CA HIS A 561 15.87 -13.01 -21.78
C HIS A 561 16.12 -12.48 -20.35
N GLN A 562 16.90 -13.23 -19.56
CA GLN A 562 17.84 -12.59 -18.63
C GLN A 562 18.75 -11.73 -19.51
N ALA A 563 18.64 -10.41 -19.39
CA ALA A 563 19.49 -9.48 -20.13
C ALA A 563 20.95 -9.88 -19.90
N LYS A 564 21.70 -10.12 -20.98
CA LYS A 564 23.16 -10.02 -20.93
C LYS A 564 23.48 -8.57 -20.59
N ALA A 565 23.60 -8.29 -19.29
CA ALA A 565 24.09 -7.03 -18.78
C ALA A 565 25.49 -6.80 -19.39
N SER A 566 25.60 -5.80 -20.26
CA SER A 566 26.88 -5.33 -20.76
C SER A 566 27.71 -4.79 -19.59
N SER A 567 28.66 -5.60 -19.12
CA SER A 567 29.95 -5.28 -18.50
C SER A 567 30.15 -4.02 -17.64
N ALA A 568 29.11 -3.44 -17.03
CA ALA A 568 29.26 -2.29 -16.11
C ALA A 568 28.13 -2.24 -15.06
N ALA A 569 27.83 -3.38 -14.42
CA ALA A 569 26.98 -3.44 -13.22
C ALA A 569 27.85 -3.82 -11.99
N PRO A 570 27.57 -3.27 -10.79
CA PRO A 570 28.43 -3.43 -9.61
C PRO A 570 28.46 -4.88 -9.13
N THR A 571 29.60 -5.25 -8.53
CA THR A 571 30.09 -6.59 -8.15
C THR A 571 29.22 -7.43 -7.19
N TRP A 572 27.99 -7.05 -6.86
CA TRP A 572 27.14 -7.79 -5.94
C TRP A 572 26.30 -8.92 -6.59
N LEU A 573 26.34 -9.06 -7.92
CA LEU A 573 25.63 -10.15 -8.64
C LEU A 573 26.41 -11.48 -8.72
N ALA A 574 27.68 -11.51 -8.33
CA ALA A 574 28.53 -12.71 -8.51
C ALA A 574 28.51 -13.69 -7.32
N ASP A 575 27.97 -13.32 -6.16
CA ASP A 575 28.11 -14.11 -4.93
C ASP A 575 26.81 -14.79 -4.44
N ARG A 576 25.73 -14.71 -5.23
CA ARG A 576 24.47 -15.47 -4.96
C ARG A 576 24.34 -16.76 -5.78
N THR A 577 25.05 -16.88 -6.90
CA THR A 577 25.01 -18.07 -7.77
C THR A 577 25.65 -19.31 -7.14
N ALA A 578 26.39 -19.19 -6.03
CA ALA A 578 26.98 -20.33 -5.32
C ALA A 578 26.07 -20.92 -4.22
N ARG A 579 25.01 -20.21 -3.79
CA ARG A 579 24.07 -20.73 -2.75
C ARG A 579 22.72 -21.15 -3.31
N GLU A 580 22.34 -20.71 -4.51
CA GLU A 580 21.09 -21.14 -5.17
C GLU A 580 21.28 -22.49 -5.94
N SER A 581 22.51 -22.83 -6.34
CA SER A 581 22.84 -24.08 -7.04
C SER A 581 22.80 -25.36 -6.18
N ALA A 582 22.61 -25.25 -4.86
CA ALA A 582 22.40 -26.39 -3.97
C ALA A 582 20.91 -26.73 -3.74
N SER A 583 19.97 -25.90 -4.22
CA SER A 583 18.52 -26.13 -4.06
C SER A 583 17.78 -26.55 -5.33
N GLU A 584 18.42 -26.44 -6.50
CA GLU A 584 17.78 -26.72 -7.80
C GLU A 584 17.95 -28.16 -8.31
N SER A 585 18.71 -29.02 -7.62
CA SER A 585 18.90 -30.42 -8.04
C SER A 585 17.80 -31.40 -7.59
N HIS A 586 16.72 -30.91 -6.95
CA HIS A 586 15.54 -31.74 -6.59
C HIS A 586 14.23 -31.32 -7.28
N ALA A 587 14.22 -30.27 -8.10
CA ALA A 587 12.97 -29.73 -8.67
C ALA A 587 12.78 -29.93 -10.18
N ALA A 588 13.75 -30.52 -10.89
CA ALA A 588 13.75 -30.58 -12.36
C ALA A 588 13.79 -32.01 -12.92
N ALA A 589 12.85 -32.87 -12.51
CA ALA A 589 12.62 -34.17 -13.17
C ALA A 589 11.20 -34.75 -12.95
N THR A 590 10.12 -33.96 -13.07
CA THR A 590 8.81 -34.52 -13.40
C THR A 590 7.91 -33.48 -14.09
N LEU A 591 7.88 -33.54 -15.42
CA LEU A 591 6.73 -33.06 -16.20
C LEU A 591 5.55 -33.98 -15.85
N HIS A 592 4.78 -33.63 -14.81
CA HIS A 592 3.46 -34.21 -14.64
C HIS A 592 2.58 -33.68 -15.78
N ARG A 593 2.17 -34.61 -16.66
CA ARG A 593 0.88 -34.50 -17.35
C ARG A 593 -0.10 -33.92 -16.34
N SER A 594 -0.73 -32.77 -16.63
CA SER A 594 -1.74 -32.22 -15.73
C SER A 594 -2.84 -33.28 -15.60
N GLU A 595 -2.83 -33.98 -14.47
CA GLU A 595 -3.95 -34.79 -14.03
C GLU A 595 -5.22 -33.92 -14.07
N PRO A 596 -6.39 -34.52 -14.35
CA PRO A 596 -7.65 -33.78 -14.32
C PRO A 596 -7.72 -32.98 -13.02
N THR A 597 -7.89 -31.66 -13.11
CA THR A 597 -8.07 -30.80 -11.95
C THR A 597 -9.25 -31.34 -11.17
N PHE A 598 -8.98 -31.98 -10.03
CA PHE A 598 -10.02 -32.59 -9.22
C PHE A 598 -10.84 -31.47 -8.57
N VAL A 599 -11.99 -31.14 -9.18
CA VAL A 599 -12.96 -30.22 -8.61
C VAL A 599 -13.83 -31.00 -7.63
N ALA A 600 -13.62 -30.77 -6.34
CA ALA A 600 -14.41 -31.39 -5.29
C ALA A 600 -15.41 -30.40 -4.68
N PRO A 601 -16.69 -30.77 -4.50
CA PRO A 601 -17.60 -29.99 -3.69
C PRO A 601 -17.13 -29.96 -2.23
N VAL A 602 -16.99 -28.75 -1.66
CA VAL A 602 -16.61 -28.58 -0.24
C VAL A 602 -17.80 -28.67 0.72
N THR A 603 -19.02 -28.60 0.21
CA THR A 603 -20.28 -28.78 0.95
C THR A 603 -21.21 -29.67 0.14
N HIS A 604 -22.14 -30.33 0.82
CA HIS A 604 -23.09 -31.26 0.21
C HIS A 604 -24.51 -30.91 0.63
N GLY A 605 -25.50 -31.31 -0.18
CA GLY A 605 -26.91 -31.22 0.16
C GLY A 605 -27.27 -32.04 1.43
N PRO A 606 -28.48 -31.89 1.99
CA PRO A 606 -29.67 -31.30 1.36
C PRO A 606 -29.82 -29.78 1.54
N HIS A 607 -28.94 -29.15 2.32
CA HIS A 607 -29.00 -27.70 2.57
C HIS A 607 -28.23 -26.90 1.51
N HIS A 608 -28.63 -25.63 1.33
CA HIS A 608 -27.95 -24.71 0.41
C HIS A 608 -26.88 -23.91 1.15
N HIS A 609 -25.70 -23.79 0.54
CA HIS A 609 -24.54 -23.13 1.14
C HIS A 609 -24.05 -21.99 0.24
N PHE A 610 -23.62 -20.89 0.86
CA PHE A 610 -22.96 -19.75 0.19
C PHE A 610 -22.10 -18.97 1.18
N PHE A 611 -21.18 -18.11 0.72
CA PHE A 611 -20.32 -17.31 1.60
C PHE A 611 -20.68 -15.80 1.64
N GLY A 612 -21.48 -15.32 0.69
CA GLY A 612 -21.94 -13.94 0.65
C GLY A 612 -21.12 -13.07 -0.30
N TYR A 613 -20.63 -11.92 0.18
CA TYR A 613 -20.06 -10.87 -0.68
C TYR A 613 -18.68 -11.24 -1.24
N PHE A 614 -18.46 -10.97 -2.53
CA PHE A 614 -17.25 -11.37 -3.27
C PHE A 614 -15.95 -10.66 -2.85
N ASP A 615 -16.05 -9.57 -2.07
CA ASP A 615 -14.90 -8.79 -1.62
C ASP A 615 -14.19 -9.40 -0.39
N LYS A 616 -14.79 -10.43 0.22
CA LYS A 616 -14.29 -11.12 1.40
C LYS A 616 -13.73 -12.48 1.00
N SER A 617 -12.61 -12.85 1.62
CA SER A 617 -12.07 -14.20 1.47
C SER A 617 -12.79 -15.16 2.42
N PRO A 618 -13.34 -16.30 1.93
CA PRO A 618 -13.84 -17.36 2.80
C PRO A 618 -12.70 -18.11 3.50
N TRP A 619 -11.50 -18.09 2.93
CA TRP A 619 -10.33 -18.81 3.42
C TRP A 619 -9.70 -18.11 4.61
N SER A 620 -9.35 -18.90 5.63
CA SER A 620 -8.44 -18.48 6.70
C SER A 620 -7.05 -18.14 6.13
N ALA A 621 -6.24 -17.38 6.87
CA ALA A 621 -4.91 -16.99 6.43
C ALA A 621 -3.99 -18.20 6.12
N ALA A 622 -4.18 -19.31 6.84
CA ALA A 622 -3.44 -20.55 6.65
C ALA A 622 -4.08 -21.51 5.63
N GLU A 623 -5.17 -21.09 4.96
CA GLU A 623 -5.91 -21.87 3.96
C GLU A 623 -6.42 -23.25 4.44
N SER A 624 -6.42 -23.48 5.75
CA SER A 624 -6.84 -24.73 6.38
C SER A 624 -8.32 -24.75 6.76
N GLN A 625 -8.99 -23.60 6.71
CA GLN A 625 -10.39 -23.44 7.09
C GLN A 625 -11.12 -22.53 6.12
N MET A 626 -12.39 -22.83 5.87
CA MET A 626 -13.25 -22.05 4.98
C MET A 626 -14.54 -21.67 5.68
N LEU A 627 -14.88 -20.39 5.68
CA LEU A 627 -16.17 -19.91 6.17
C LEU A 627 -17.25 -20.14 5.12
N ALA A 628 -18.44 -20.48 5.60
CA ALA A 628 -19.62 -20.60 4.78
C ALA A 628 -20.88 -20.37 5.63
N MET A 629 -21.98 -20.11 4.94
CA MET A 629 -23.29 -19.91 5.51
C MET A 629 -24.27 -20.92 4.91
N ARG A 630 -25.12 -21.47 5.75
CA ARG A 630 -26.06 -22.54 5.43
C ARG A 630 -27.48 -22.02 5.61
N TYR A 631 -28.24 -22.00 4.51
CA TYR A 631 -29.66 -21.67 4.55
C TYR A 631 -30.44 -22.86 5.10
N LEU A 632 -31.21 -22.63 6.16
CA LEU A 632 -32.09 -23.62 6.77
C LEU A 632 -33.49 -23.48 6.14
N PRO A 633 -33.88 -24.33 5.18
CA PRO A 633 -35.20 -24.25 4.58
C PRO A 633 -36.28 -24.49 5.64
N ASN A 634 -37.34 -23.67 5.61
CA ASN A 634 -38.59 -23.95 6.30
C ASN A 634 -39.66 -24.38 5.28
N ALA A 635 -40.88 -24.67 5.73
CA ALA A 635 -42.00 -25.06 4.87
C ALA A 635 -42.34 -24.05 3.74
N ALA A 636 -41.77 -22.83 3.76
CA ALA A 636 -42.03 -21.78 2.77
C ALA A 636 -41.05 -21.76 1.57
N GLY A 637 -40.08 -22.68 1.50
CA GLY A 637 -39.15 -22.82 0.36
C GLY A 637 -38.15 -21.68 0.18
N LEU A 638 -37.29 -21.78 -0.84
CA LEU A 638 -36.31 -20.76 -1.20
C LEU A 638 -37.02 -19.55 -1.81
N ARG A 639 -36.90 -18.37 -1.19
CA ARG A 639 -37.48 -17.12 -1.69
C ARG A 639 -36.47 -16.34 -2.55
N SER A 640 -36.97 -15.52 -3.48
CA SER A 640 -36.14 -14.61 -4.29
C SER A 640 -35.45 -13.53 -3.45
N GLU A 641 -36.07 -13.11 -2.34
CA GLU A 641 -35.49 -12.16 -1.38
C GLU A 641 -35.83 -12.52 0.07
N PRO A 642 -34.87 -12.34 1.01
CA PRO A 642 -35.15 -12.48 2.44
C PRO A 642 -36.04 -11.35 2.96
N THR A 643 -36.89 -11.68 3.92
CA THR A 643 -37.78 -10.75 4.65
C THR A 643 -37.47 -10.81 6.14
N SER A 644 -38.09 -9.96 6.95
CA SER A 644 -38.00 -10.06 8.41
C SER A 644 -38.51 -11.39 8.98
N SER A 645 -39.31 -12.13 8.20
CA SER A 645 -39.85 -13.46 8.54
C SER A 645 -39.05 -14.62 7.95
N SER A 646 -37.93 -14.35 7.26
CA SER A 646 -37.12 -15.40 6.66
C SER A 646 -36.41 -16.26 7.70
N PRO A 647 -36.12 -17.54 7.37
CA PRO A 647 -35.31 -18.39 8.23
C PRO A 647 -33.97 -17.75 8.58
N GLU A 648 -33.47 -18.10 9.76
CA GLU A 648 -32.11 -17.74 10.15
C GLU A 648 -31.09 -18.44 9.24
N LEU A 649 -30.01 -17.71 8.98
CA LEU A 649 -28.84 -18.24 8.31
C LEU A 649 -27.90 -18.82 9.36
N GLU A 650 -27.48 -20.07 9.16
CA GLU A 650 -26.50 -20.70 10.04
C GLU A 650 -25.09 -20.43 9.52
N LEU A 651 -24.21 -19.99 10.40
CA LEU A 651 -22.83 -19.65 10.09
C LEU A 651 -21.95 -20.83 10.49
N GLY A 652 -20.99 -21.19 9.63
CA GLY A 652 -20.09 -22.31 9.90
C GLY A 652 -18.71 -22.14 9.33
N VAL A 653 -17.84 -23.04 9.77
CA VAL A 653 -16.48 -23.19 9.26
C VAL A 653 -16.27 -24.64 8.85
N LEU A 654 -15.72 -24.83 7.65
CA LEU A 654 -15.27 -26.10 7.11
C LEU A 654 -13.80 -26.28 7.45
N ASP A 655 -13.44 -27.44 7.97
CA ASP A 655 -12.04 -27.85 8.13
C ASP A 655 -11.57 -28.53 6.85
N LEU A 656 -10.53 -27.97 6.22
CA LEU A 656 -10.01 -28.43 4.93
C LEU A 656 -8.79 -29.35 5.04
N ARG A 657 -8.33 -29.63 6.27
CA ARG A 657 -7.23 -30.56 6.51
C ARG A 657 -7.68 -31.97 6.13
N LYS A 658 -6.84 -32.68 5.36
CA LYS A 658 -7.13 -34.06 4.92
C LYS A 658 -7.26 -34.97 6.14
N ASP A 659 -8.34 -35.74 6.19
CA ASP A 659 -8.47 -36.83 7.15
C ASP A 659 -7.78 -38.08 6.58
N GLU A 660 -6.54 -38.31 7.02
CA GLU A 660 -5.71 -39.45 6.58
C GLU A 660 -6.36 -40.81 6.92
N SER A 661 -7.36 -40.85 7.81
CA SER A 661 -8.07 -42.08 8.18
C SER A 661 -9.09 -42.57 7.14
N THR A 662 -9.44 -41.75 6.16
CA THR A 662 -10.40 -42.10 5.08
C THR A 662 -9.73 -42.55 3.77
N ALA A 663 -8.39 -42.59 3.74
CA ALA A 663 -7.60 -42.93 2.55
C ALA A 663 -7.41 -44.45 2.34
N ALA A 664 -8.40 -45.27 2.71
CA ALA A 664 -8.41 -46.71 2.44
C ALA A 664 -9.53 -47.07 1.47
N GLY A 665 -9.25 -46.92 0.16
CA GLY A 665 -9.97 -47.60 -0.93
C GLY A 665 -11.03 -46.79 -1.67
N GLY A 666 -10.75 -46.49 -2.95
CA GLY A 666 -11.70 -46.28 -4.06
C GLY A 666 -12.53 -44.99 -4.05
N ASP A 667 -12.35 -44.14 -5.07
CA ASP A 667 -13.27 -43.10 -5.61
C ASP A 667 -14.08 -42.21 -4.63
N ALA A 668 -13.75 -42.18 -3.34
CA ALA A 668 -14.48 -41.45 -2.33
C ALA A 668 -14.18 -39.95 -2.44
N VAL A 669 -15.23 -39.15 -2.70
CA VAL A 669 -15.16 -37.69 -2.69
C VAL A 669 -14.78 -37.22 -1.28
N PRO A 670 -13.76 -36.35 -1.11
CA PRO A 670 -13.38 -35.85 0.21
C PRO A 670 -14.56 -35.14 0.88
N THR A 671 -14.98 -35.61 2.05
CA THR A 671 -16.01 -34.95 2.85
C THR A 671 -15.37 -34.04 3.88
N TYR A 672 -15.53 -32.72 3.71
CA TYR A 672 -15.05 -31.74 4.68
C TYR A 672 -16.05 -31.55 5.83
N ARG A 673 -15.54 -31.48 7.07
CA ARG A 673 -16.39 -31.41 8.26
C ARG A 673 -16.90 -29.98 8.49
N TRP A 674 -18.21 -29.81 8.43
CA TRP A 674 -18.89 -28.57 8.83
C TRP A 674 -18.93 -28.44 10.36
N ARG A 675 -18.56 -27.25 10.86
CA ARG A 675 -18.68 -26.90 12.26
C ARG A 675 -19.53 -25.64 12.42
N ASN A 676 -20.64 -25.80 13.16
CA ASN A 676 -21.56 -24.70 13.47
C ASN A 676 -20.86 -23.64 14.33
N LEU A 677 -21.03 -22.37 13.96
CA LEU A 677 -20.54 -21.21 14.71
C LEU A 677 -21.68 -20.46 15.38
N SER A 678 -22.68 -20.00 14.62
CA SER A 678 -23.77 -19.16 15.11
C SER A 678 -24.97 -19.17 14.17
N ARG A 679 -26.04 -18.48 14.54
CA ARG A 679 -27.18 -18.16 13.67
C ARG A 679 -27.43 -16.66 13.62
N THR A 680 -28.02 -16.19 12.53
CA THR A 680 -28.40 -14.79 12.36
C THR A 680 -29.64 -14.64 11.47
N SER A 681 -30.58 -13.79 11.88
CA SER A 681 -31.69 -13.35 11.02
C SER A 681 -31.33 -12.12 10.18
N THR A 682 -30.13 -11.56 10.36
CA THR A 682 -29.66 -10.34 9.68
C THR A 682 -28.83 -10.71 8.46
N TRP A 683 -29.49 -11.02 7.34
CA TRP A 683 -28.80 -11.40 6.11
C TRP A 683 -29.56 -11.04 4.84
N ASN A 684 -28.84 -11.04 3.71
CA ASN A 684 -29.37 -11.04 2.34
C ASN A 684 -28.54 -11.97 1.44
N TYR A 685 -29.02 -12.31 0.24
CA TYR A 685 -28.28 -13.25 -0.64
C TYR A 685 -26.97 -12.67 -1.18
N GLN A 686 -26.93 -11.36 -1.45
CA GLN A 686 -25.76 -10.75 -2.08
C GLN A 686 -24.59 -10.63 -1.12
N GLN A 687 -24.84 -10.22 0.11
CA GLN A 687 -23.83 -9.85 1.11
C GLN A 687 -23.80 -10.78 2.32
N GLY A 688 -24.73 -11.72 2.43
CA GLY A 688 -24.90 -12.52 3.64
C GLY A 688 -25.17 -11.62 4.84
N CYS A 689 -24.50 -11.91 5.96
CA CYS A 689 -24.47 -11.09 7.16
C CYS A 689 -23.13 -10.36 7.34
N GLN A 690 -22.39 -10.11 6.25
CA GLN A 690 -21.01 -9.60 6.26
C GLN A 690 -20.02 -10.48 7.07
N LEU A 691 -20.23 -11.80 7.06
CA LEU A 691 -19.34 -12.76 7.69
C LEU A 691 -17.93 -12.66 7.07
N GLN A 692 -16.92 -12.43 7.90
CA GLN A 692 -15.52 -12.40 7.48
C GLN A 692 -14.57 -12.71 8.65
N TRP A 693 -13.35 -13.10 8.32
CA TRP A 693 -12.23 -13.15 9.27
C TRP A 693 -11.87 -11.74 9.74
N LEU A 694 -11.56 -11.58 11.03
CA LEU A 694 -11.37 -10.25 11.63
C LEU A 694 -10.06 -9.56 11.19
N GLY A 695 -8.99 -10.31 10.87
CA GLY A 695 -7.74 -9.71 10.39
C GLY A 695 -6.60 -10.72 10.22
N ARG A 696 -5.47 -10.25 9.68
CA ARG A 696 -4.19 -11.00 9.56
C ARG A 696 -3.12 -10.24 10.34
N GLY A 697 -2.66 -10.76 11.47
CA GLY A 697 -1.64 -10.03 12.24
C GLY A 697 -1.30 -10.56 13.63
N THR A 698 -2.20 -11.29 14.30
CA THR A 698 -1.88 -11.96 15.58
C THR A 698 -2.52 -13.36 15.63
N LYS A 699 -1.88 -14.29 16.36
CA LYS A 699 -2.43 -15.66 16.56
C LYS A 699 -3.82 -15.65 17.22
N GLN A 700 -4.17 -14.62 17.99
CA GLN A 700 -5.52 -14.50 18.55
C GLN A 700 -6.55 -14.11 17.48
N ILE A 701 -6.26 -13.17 16.58
CA ILE A 701 -7.25 -12.71 15.59
C ILE A 701 -7.39 -13.65 14.39
N GLU A 702 -6.38 -14.47 14.09
CA GLU A 702 -6.39 -15.48 13.01
C GLU A 702 -7.56 -16.47 13.11
N HIS A 703 -8.07 -16.68 14.32
CA HIS A 703 -9.19 -17.57 14.59
C HIS A 703 -10.46 -16.82 14.98
N THR A 704 -10.55 -15.52 14.69
CA THR A 704 -11.74 -14.74 15.00
C THR A 704 -12.48 -14.33 13.75
N VAL A 705 -13.79 -14.37 13.83
CA VAL A 705 -14.71 -13.93 12.79
C VAL A 705 -15.58 -12.81 13.31
N ILE A 706 -16.03 -11.95 12.41
CA ILE A 706 -17.01 -10.91 12.68
C ILE A 706 -18.17 -11.02 11.71
N PHE A 707 -19.39 -10.84 12.22
CA PHE A 707 -20.61 -10.88 11.43
C PHE A 707 -21.73 -10.04 12.06
N ASN A 708 -22.70 -9.61 11.25
CA ASN A 708 -23.87 -8.87 11.70
C ASN A 708 -24.97 -9.78 12.23
N THR A 709 -25.61 -9.34 13.30
CA THR A 709 -26.80 -9.99 13.88
C THR A 709 -27.77 -8.96 14.43
N ARG A 710 -29.01 -9.37 14.69
CA ARG A 710 -30.05 -8.51 15.24
C ARG A 710 -30.00 -8.55 16.77
N SER A 711 -30.19 -7.40 17.40
CA SER A 711 -30.58 -7.29 18.81
C SER A 711 -32.05 -6.87 18.89
N ALA A 712 -32.65 -6.84 20.09
CA ALA A 712 -34.07 -6.50 20.26
C ALA A 712 -34.50 -5.19 19.55
N ASN A 713 -33.59 -4.21 19.46
CA ASN A 713 -33.90 -2.86 18.95
C ASN A 713 -33.00 -2.37 17.79
N ALA A 714 -31.95 -3.10 17.40
CA ALA A 714 -30.97 -2.63 16.40
C ALA A 714 -30.21 -3.77 15.69
N VAL A 715 -29.39 -3.44 14.68
CA VAL A 715 -28.37 -4.36 14.16
C VAL A 715 -27.04 -4.10 14.86
N GLN A 716 -26.41 -5.18 15.29
CA GLN A 716 -25.11 -5.20 15.95
C GLN A 716 -24.15 -6.12 15.18
N ALA A 717 -22.86 -6.03 15.46
CA ALA A 717 -21.88 -7.01 15.01
C ALA A 717 -21.40 -7.88 16.19
N VAL A 718 -21.07 -9.14 15.90
CA VAL A 718 -20.54 -10.11 16.85
C VAL A 718 -19.15 -10.50 16.39
N VAL A 719 -18.19 -10.39 17.30
CA VAL A 719 -16.86 -10.99 17.15
C VAL A 719 -16.86 -12.32 17.89
N MET A 720 -16.41 -13.39 17.23
CA MET A 720 -16.45 -14.75 17.74
C MET A 720 -15.13 -15.47 17.50
N ASP A 721 -14.64 -16.20 18.50
CA ASP A 721 -13.54 -17.15 18.33
C ASP A 721 -14.10 -18.43 17.69
N VAL A 722 -13.55 -18.84 16.56
CA VAL A 722 -14.03 -20.03 15.87
C VAL A 722 -13.54 -21.30 16.54
N ARG A 723 -12.37 -21.36 17.20
CA ARG A 723 -11.82 -22.60 17.79
C ARG A 723 -12.76 -23.14 18.86
N LYS A 724 -13.23 -22.25 19.71
CA LYS A 724 -14.30 -22.48 20.68
C LYS A 724 -15.40 -21.48 20.36
N PRO A 725 -16.50 -21.87 19.67
CA PRO A 725 -17.54 -20.97 19.18
C PRO A 725 -18.16 -20.10 20.29
N THR A 726 -17.46 -19.01 20.63
CA THR A 726 -17.74 -18.18 21.80
C THR A 726 -17.64 -16.73 21.40
N VAL A 727 -18.60 -15.94 21.87
CA VAL A 727 -18.65 -14.52 21.58
C VAL A 727 -17.55 -13.82 22.36
N VAL A 728 -16.62 -13.21 21.63
CA VAL A 728 -15.49 -12.45 22.15
C VAL A 728 -15.93 -11.02 22.43
N ALA A 729 -16.68 -10.40 21.51
CA ALA A 729 -17.21 -9.05 21.68
C ALA A 729 -18.54 -8.85 20.93
N ARG A 730 -19.34 -7.90 21.38
CA ARG A 730 -20.51 -7.38 20.65
C ARG A 730 -20.33 -5.89 20.42
N LEU A 731 -20.41 -5.48 19.16
CA LEU A 731 -20.32 -4.07 18.78
C LEU A 731 -21.74 -3.50 18.70
N PRO A 732 -21.99 -2.29 19.20
CA PRO A 732 -23.34 -1.71 19.23
C PRO A 732 -23.91 -1.38 17.84
N SER A 733 -23.09 -1.48 16.79
CA SER A 733 -23.46 -1.22 15.40
C SER A 733 -23.09 -2.39 14.51
N SER A 734 -23.77 -2.52 13.37
CA SER A 734 -23.33 -3.38 12.27
C SER A 734 -21.96 -2.99 11.75
N VAL A 735 -21.35 -3.88 10.98
CA VAL A 735 -20.14 -3.60 10.18
C VAL A 735 -20.42 -3.85 8.70
N TYR A 736 -19.61 -3.25 7.84
CA TYR A 736 -19.63 -3.46 6.39
C TYR A 736 -18.27 -3.94 5.89
N ALA A 737 -17.20 -3.22 6.26
CA ALA A 737 -15.81 -3.55 5.94
C ALA A 737 -14.94 -3.45 7.18
N VAL A 738 -13.89 -4.27 7.27
CA VAL A 738 -12.97 -4.35 8.41
C VAL A 738 -11.55 -4.04 7.92
N THR A 739 -10.75 -3.33 8.73
CA THR A 739 -9.35 -3.05 8.40
C THR A 739 -8.50 -4.33 8.44
N PRO A 740 -7.38 -4.43 7.68
CA PRO A 740 -6.54 -5.65 7.68
C PRO A 740 -6.04 -6.09 9.06
N CYS A 741 -5.79 -5.13 9.95
CA CYS A 741 -5.37 -5.36 11.34
C CYS A 741 -6.51 -5.74 12.29
N GLY A 742 -7.77 -5.63 11.86
CA GLY A 742 -8.95 -5.99 12.66
C GLY A 742 -9.33 -5.00 13.76
N SER A 743 -8.67 -3.83 13.84
CA SER A 743 -8.91 -2.83 14.91
C SER A 743 -10.08 -1.89 14.63
N TYR A 744 -10.49 -1.74 13.37
CA TYR A 744 -11.58 -0.84 12.98
C TYR A 744 -12.47 -1.47 11.91
N ALA A 745 -13.73 -1.05 11.89
CA ALA A 745 -14.67 -1.30 10.82
C ALA A 745 -15.29 -0.01 10.29
N LEU A 746 -15.76 -0.05 9.05
CA LEU A 746 -16.69 0.93 8.51
C LEU A 746 -18.11 0.36 8.51
N THR A 747 -19.10 1.22 8.71
CA THR A 747 -20.52 0.87 8.69
C THR A 747 -21.38 1.96 8.06
N LEU A 748 -22.64 1.63 7.80
CA LEU A 748 -23.65 2.49 7.18
C LEU A 748 -25.06 2.11 7.70
N ASP A 749 -26.09 2.89 7.34
CA ASP A 749 -27.48 2.59 7.70
C ASP A 749 -28.04 1.50 6.76
N TYR A 750 -28.09 0.26 7.27
CA TYR A 750 -28.60 -0.89 6.51
C TYR A 750 -30.12 -0.82 6.23
N ALA A 751 -30.89 -0.03 6.98
CA ALA A 751 -32.31 0.19 6.71
C ALA A 751 -32.47 1.08 5.46
N ARG A 752 -31.68 2.16 5.39
CA ARG A 752 -31.64 3.02 4.20
C ARG A 752 -31.04 2.31 3.00
N LEU A 753 -29.97 1.53 3.18
CA LEU A 753 -29.41 0.72 2.09
C LEU A 753 -30.46 -0.25 1.55
N HIS A 754 -31.26 -0.88 2.41
CA HIS A 754 -32.33 -1.78 1.98
C HIS A 754 -33.39 -1.05 1.15
N LYS A 755 -33.76 0.18 1.52
CA LYS A 755 -34.72 0.99 0.78
C LYS A 755 -34.15 1.54 -0.53
N ALA A 756 -32.93 2.06 -0.52
CA ALA A 756 -32.28 2.67 -1.68
C ALA A 756 -31.83 1.63 -2.71
N ARG A 757 -31.39 0.45 -2.25
CA ARG A 757 -30.95 -0.66 -3.09
C ARG A 757 -31.36 -1.99 -2.46
N ARG A 758 -32.60 -2.37 -2.73
CA ARG A 758 -33.18 -3.64 -2.30
C ARG A 758 -32.26 -4.81 -2.69
N GLY A 759 -32.08 -5.76 -1.76
CA GLY A 759 -31.11 -6.86 -1.88
C GLY A 759 -29.76 -6.63 -1.17
N TYR A 760 -29.33 -5.38 -0.94
CA TYR A 760 -28.05 -5.07 -0.27
C TYR A 760 -28.21 -4.67 1.20
N GLY A 761 -29.37 -4.18 1.62
CA GLY A 761 -29.64 -3.92 3.04
C GLY A 761 -30.24 -5.12 3.79
N TYR A 762 -30.57 -4.94 5.07
CA TYR A 762 -31.28 -5.96 5.85
C TYR A 762 -32.79 -5.65 5.95
N PRO A 763 -33.66 -6.64 5.68
CA PRO A 763 -35.10 -6.45 5.74
C PRO A 763 -35.59 -6.21 7.19
N GLY A 764 -36.69 -5.48 7.35
CA GLY A 764 -37.33 -5.28 8.66
C GLY A 764 -36.56 -4.37 9.62
N LEU A 765 -35.70 -3.48 9.10
CA LEU A 765 -35.12 -2.39 9.88
C LEU A 765 -35.89 -1.09 9.63
N SER A 766 -35.98 -0.26 10.66
CA SER A 766 -36.56 1.08 10.59
C SER A 766 -35.59 2.10 11.18
N THR A 767 -35.58 3.29 10.61
CA THR A 767 -34.75 4.42 11.06
C THR A 767 -35.52 5.72 10.81
N HIS A 768 -35.29 6.73 11.65
CA HIS A 768 -35.98 8.03 11.54
C HIS A 768 -35.62 8.78 10.23
N THR A 769 -34.49 8.43 9.63
CA THR A 769 -33.96 8.99 8.39
C THR A 769 -34.48 8.30 7.12
N LEU A 770 -35.32 7.27 7.24
CA LEU A 770 -35.67 6.38 6.12
C LEU A 770 -36.39 7.10 4.97
N ASN A 771 -37.21 8.10 5.30
CA ASN A 771 -37.97 8.90 4.32
C ASN A 771 -37.28 10.20 3.93
N GLN A 772 -36.10 10.48 4.48
CA GLN A 772 -35.31 11.65 4.13
C GLN A 772 -34.35 11.31 2.98
N PRO A 773 -34.37 12.06 1.87
CA PRO A 773 -33.50 11.79 0.72
C PRO A 773 -32.01 11.84 1.09
N LEU A 774 -31.62 12.84 1.89
CA LEU A 774 -30.23 13.04 2.33
C LEU A 774 -30.20 13.62 3.75
N PRO A 775 -30.32 12.76 4.79
CA PRO A 775 -30.23 13.17 6.18
C PRO A 775 -28.81 13.64 6.50
N SER A 776 -28.66 14.80 7.16
CA SER A 776 -27.35 15.29 7.61
C SER A 776 -26.74 14.44 8.73
N SER A 777 -27.57 13.64 9.40
CA SER A 777 -27.19 12.73 10.49
C SER A 777 -26.82 11.31 10.02
N ASP A 778 -26.78 11.06 8.71
CA ASP A 778 -26.52 9.75 8.12
C ASP A 778 -25.33 9.77 7.17
N GLY A 779 -24.63 8.64 7.02
CA GLY A 779 -23.40 8.57 6.23
C GLY A 779 -22.62 7.28 6.40
N ILE A 780 -21.30 7.41 6.44
CA ILE A 780 -20.38 6.31 6.76
C ILE A 780 -19.74 6.59 8.12
N TRP A 781 -19.75 5.58 8.98
CA TRP A 781 -19.19 5.65 10.32
C TRP A 781 -18.02 4.70 10.50
N LEU A 782 -17.06 5.13 11.31
CA LEU A 782 -15.96 4.30 11.79
C LEU A 782 -16.38 3.66 13.12
N VAL A 783 -16.21 2.35 13.23
CA VAL A 783 -16.54 1.53 14.39
C VAL A 783 -15.24 0.95 14.93
N PRO A 784 -14.78 1.32 16.13
CA PRO A 784 -13.67 0.65 16.79
C PRO A 784 -14.03 -0.81 17.10
N ILE A 785 -13.13 -1.74 16.81
CA ILE A 785 -13.28 -3.16 17.16
C ILE A 785 -12.25 -3.47 18.24
N ARG A 786 -12.73 -3.64 19.47
CA ARG A 786 -11.89 -4.00 20.62
C ARG A 786 -12.10 -5.47 20.97
N PRO A 787 -11.16 -6.38 20.69
CA PRO A 787 -11.33 -7.81 20.95
C PRO A 787 -11.43 -8.15 22.44
N ASN A 788 -10.99 -7.27 23.35
CA ASN A 788 -10.82 -7.58 24.78
C ASN A 788 -11.92 -7.05 25.72
N LEU A 789 -13.10 -6.68 25.21
CA LEU A 789 -14.22 -6.28 26.08
C LEU A 789 -14.97 -7.53 26.59
N PRO A 790 -14.97 -7.84 27.90
CA PRO A 790 -15.70 -8.99 28.43
C PRO A 790 -17.21 -8.83 28.15
N ALA A 791 -17.87 -9.94 27.81
CA ALA A 791 -19.28 -10.03 27.41
C ALA A 791 -20.32 -9.50 28.44
N LYS A 792 -19.88 -8.99 29.60
CA LYS A 792 -20.73 -8.55 30.73
C LYS A 792 -21.11 -7.07 30.74
N HIS A 793 -20.67 -6.24 29.78
CA HIS A 793 -21.07 -4.82 29.71
C HIS A 793 -21.84 -4.46 28.43
N PRO A 794 -23.13 -4.80 28.32
CA PRO A 794 -23.95 -4.47 27.16
C PRO A 794 -24.42 -3.00 27.06
N ALA A 795 -23.99 -2.09 27.95
CA ALA A 795 -24.71 -0.81 28.16
C ALA A 795 -23.94 0.51 27.97
N ALA A 796 -22.65 0.55 27.61
CA ALA A 796 -21.85 1.79 27.70
C ALA A 796 -21.15 2.27 26.41
N LEU A 797 -21.69 1.99 25.21
CA LEU A 797 -21.17 2.56 23.96
C LEU A 797 -22.17 3.33 23.03
N PRO A 798 -23.32 3.90 23.46
CA PRO A 798 -24.17 4.65 22.53
C PRO A 798 -23.54 5.91 21.91
N ASN A 799 -22.51 6.50 22.53
CA ASN A 799 -22.06 7.86 22.20
C ASN A 799 -20.86 7.98 21.24
N LEU A 800 -20.32 6.88 20.70
CA LEU A 800 -19.20 6.93 19.74
C LEU A 800 -19.66 7.13 18.27
N LEU A 801 -20.97 7.19 18.01
CA LEU A 801 -21.56 7.30 16.67
C LEU A 801 -22.28 8.65 16.44
N SER A 802 -22.02 9.68 17.25
CA SER A 802 -22.75 10.95 17.15
C SER A 802 -22.45 11.75 15.86
N THR A 803 -21.34 11.47 15.18
CA THR A 803 -20.93 12.20 13.97
C THR A 803 -20.36 11.23 12.92
N PRO A 804 -20.88 11.21 11.68
CA PRO A 804 -20.32 10.39 10.60
C PRO A 804 -18.90 10.85 10.25
N VAL A 805 -18.01 9.91 9.95
CA VAL A 805 -16.66 10.23 9.43
C VAL A 805 -16.75 10.76 7.99
N LEU A 806 -17.83 10.42 7.29
CA LEU A 806 -18.19 10.99 6.00
C LEU A 806 -19.70 11.26 5.94
N VAL A 807 -20.08 12.54 5.82
CA VAL A 807 -21.46 12.97 5.53
C VAL A 807 -21.56 13.29 4.05
N LEU A 808 -22.45 12.62 3.32
CA LEU A 808 -22.71 12.95 1.92
C LEU A 808 -23.50 14.27 1.86
N SER A 809 -22.89 15.33 1.33
CA SER A 809 -23.58 16.62 1.12
C SER A 809 -24.11 16.74 -0.31
N THR A 810 -25.06 17.65 -0.53
CA THR A 810 -25.66 17.91 -1.85
C THR A 810 -24.63 18.31 -2.92
N ALA A 811 -23.47 18.85 -2.54
CA ALA A 811 -22.36 19.13 -3.46
C ALA A 811 -21.69 17.85 -4.00
N THR A 812 -21.71 16.76 -3.23
CA THR A 812 -21.16 15.45 -3.63
C THR A 812 -22.11 14.68 -4.56
N LEU A 813 -23.41 15.00 -4.53
CA LEU A 813 -24.46 14.37 -5.34
C LEU A 813 -24.61 14.94 -6.77
N HIS A 814 -24.00 16.08 -7.09
CA HIS A 814 -23.98 16.57 -8.48
C HIS A 814 -23.13 15.69 -9.43
N ALA A 815 -22.29 14.80 -8.89
CA ALA A 815 -21.58 13.77 -9.68
C ALA A 815 -22.37 12.45 -9.80
N ALA A 816 -23.51 12.31 -9.10
CA ALA A 816 -24.31 11.10 -9.04
C ALA A 816 -25.80 11.41 -9.21
N GLN A 817 -26.16 12.20 -10.24
CA GLN A 817 -27.52 12.09 -10.77
C GLN A 817 -27.60 10.84 -11.65
N PRO A 818 -28.58 9.95 -11.43
CA PRO A 818 -28.88 8.93 -12.42
C PRO A 818 -29.38 9.65 -13.68
N ASN A 819 -28.77 9.37 -14.83
CA ASN A 819 -29.40 9.66 -16.11
C ASN A 819 -30.83 9.12 -16.06
N LYS A 820 -31.82 9.99 -16.27
CA LYS A 820 -33.25 9.68 -16.43
C LYS A 820 -33.58 8.76 -17.63
N ALA A 821 -32.61 8.01 -18.16
CA ALA A 821 -32.74 7.19 -19.35
C ALA A 821 -32.92 5.68 -19.07
N CYS A 822 -32.77 5.20 -17.84
CA CYS A 822 -32.96 3.79 -17.51
C CYS A 822 -34.19 3.56 -16.62
N ALA A 823 -35.36 3.99 -17.12
CA ALA A 823 -36.65 3.59 -16.58
C ALA A 823 -37.50 3.01 -17.73
N SER A 824 -37.02 1.94 -18.36
CA SER A 824 -37.84 0.98 -19.11
C SER A 824 -36.96 -0.19 -19.54
N GLY A 825 -37.31 -1.40 -19.10
CA GLY A 825 -36.72 -2.63 -19.62
C GLY A 825 -36.18 -3.56 -18.55
N TYR A 826 -37.06 -4.08 -17.70
CA TYR A 826 -36.91 -5.44 -17.19
C TYR A 826 -37.21 -6.40 -18.34
N HIS A 827 -36.25 -7.28 -18.66
CA HIS A 827 -36.46 -8.69 -18.96
C HIS A 827 -35.14 -9.45 -18.88
#